data_AF-A0A350CFE0-F1
#
_entry.id   AF-A0A350CFE0-F1
#
_cell.length_a   1.000
_cell.length_b   1.000
_cell.length_c   1.000
_cell.angle_alpha   90.00
_cell.angle_beta   90.00
_cell.angle_gamma   90.00
#
_symmetry.space_group_name_H-M   'P 1'
#
loop_
_entity.id
_entity.type
_entity.pdbx_description
1 polymer ?
#
loop_
_entity_poly.entity_id
_entity_poly.type
_entity_poly.pdbx_seq_one_letter_code
_entity_poly.pdbx_strand_id
1 'polypeptide(L)'
;VAGEVALSQPGSLQPSETIRAGLLFGDSEVIAGTPRREQAVALTSVEVLSFDARLLANCQQQGGRISTILTALASAHKLPQLGTVYRYLAQVDHQPCLVSDYAKPSGQRIRVRYFAHLPQLEAARQDVSGATVTLASPDRSRLIVLTPAGIVTGLTVHGEWNQLPDAMSLVLRGGSLADWQRKAFQSSGELLLENATSRTPAGAEIICACTNSTTSMLRAAARNATCVDDLTRTTGAGGICGGCRARLPLFLGHLEVSLCRLRRTPLAEGAIRIGLEAVDETPLPAAQAGQFIRVEALIDGAWVGRPYTLIGASARAYELGVKLEENGFFSNWLNTATDGTLVRVLPPQGDVCPAADDPRPLLYVVAGIGVTPAVAGVRQLATHRPIHVLYSFRSPAVAACLDELQTAAATGHIQLLQHCTAELGRLDAEAVAKFAATLGAAEVVVCGPGDFNRMVLSKLAENPALTLKADSFDHPQRGEGQLLQPGGWRRKNFTPDYPAGPPIPRGAKVPPAEQAEQFLREFAAECPGRCQLPERIQQAQDELADSGVWNMTAEELGFAARIAWRNAERCVGRLYWNGLHLRDCRHMTEPAQMAEAMFEHLRFAWNGGDLRPAITVFSPGTRDVPGPRIWNPQLLRYAGYRLRSGKQIGDPAQNAVTEKIMQLGWQPAGTDFELLPLVIQTAEHGPRMFELPADCRPEVRLSHPQHNWLLERGLKWYAIPAVSDMALDAGGIMYRMIPFNGWYLNTEIAARNLTDSNRYNLLPELAERMGLDLSSERTLWRDRAMLMLHEAVLHSFDRAGVKIADHHSVCHEFLEFCRNEQAAGREPTGKWMWLVPPFSSSATILYQEPFRDRAFKPAYCLQKPVW
;
A
#
# COMPACT_ATOMS: atom_id res chain seq x y z
N VAL A 1 32.90 24.63 -27.69
CA VAL A 1 33.36 25.80 -26.88
C VAL A 1 34.88 25.81 -26.81
N ALA A 2 35.54 26.98 -26.85
CA ALA A 2 37.00 27.11 -26.69
C ALA A 2 37.47 27.47 -25.25
N GLY A 3 36.54 27.89 -24.37
CA GLY A 3 36.75 28.17 -22.94
C GLY A 3 35.79 27.38 -22.04
N GLU A 4 35.41 27.96 -20.90
CA GLU A 4 34.49 27.35 -19.91
C GLU A 4 33.14 28.06 -19.92
N VAL A 5 32.04 27.29 -20.01
CA VAL A 5 30.66 27.80 -20.01
C VAL A 5 29.85 27.05 -18.97
N ALA A 6 29.25 27.81 -18.05
CA ALA A 6 28.26 27.32 -17.11
C ALA A 6 26.87 27.34 -17.77
N LEU A 7 26.11 26.26 -17.59
CA LEU A 7 24.79 26.05 -18.16
C LEU A 7 23.78 25.84 -17.03
N SER A 8 22.66 26.57 -17.10
CA SER A 8 21.57 26.54 -16.14
C SER A 8 20.24 26.36 -16.86
N GLN A 9 19.33 25.59 -16.27
CA GLN A 9 17.96 25.54 -16.75
C GLN A 9 17.27 26.90 -16.61
N PRO A 10 16.34 27.26 -17.53
CA PRO A 10 15.59 28.51 -17.43
C PRO A 10 14.90 28.66 -16.06
N GLY A 11 15.24 29.74 -15.34
CA GLY A 11 14.71 30.02 -14.00
C GLY A 11 15.55 29.49 -12.82
N SER A 12 16.64 28.76 -13.08
CA SER A 12 17.61 28.36 -12.05
C SER A 12 18.78 29.34 -11.96
N LEU A 13 19.09 29.81 -10.75
CA LEU A 13 20.26 30.64 -10.47
C LEU A 13 21.56 29.83 -10.31
N GLN A 14 21.48 28.50 -10.17
CA GLN A 14 22.64 27.63 -10.01
C GLN A 14 22.91 26.82 -11.28
N PRO A 15 24.18 26.72 -11.72
CA PRO A 15 24.55 25.93 -12.89
C PRO A 15 24.40 24.44 -12.60
N SER A 16 23.64 23.77 -13.46
CA SER A 16 23.52 22.31 -13.49
C SER A 16 24.76 21.67 -14.09
N GLU A 17 25.40 22.37 -15.03
CA GLU A 17 26.54 21.85 -15.78
C GLU A 17 27.57 22.95 -16.07
N THR A 18 28.85 22.57 -16.16
CA THR A 18 29.90 23.40 -16.73
C THR A 18 30.65 22.58 -17.78
N ILE A 19 30.63 23.06 -19.03
CA ILE A 19 31.36 22.45 -20.15
C ILE A 19 32.64 23.23 -20.45
N ARG A 20 33.73 22.49 -20.75
CA ARG A 20 35.05 23.06 -21.09
C ARG A 20 35.37 22.95 -22.58
N ALA A 21 36.57 23.44 -22.93
CA ALA A 21 37.09 23.42 -24.29
C ALA A 21 36.98 22.03 -24.94
N GLY A 22 36.50 22.00 -26.19
CA GLY A 22 36.35 20.76 -26.97
C GLY A 22 35.02 20.02 -26.79
N LEU A 23 34.08 20.52 -25.97
CA LEU A 23 32.73 19.97 -25.84
C LEU A 23 31.67 20.77 -26.61
N LEU A 24 30.52 20.11 -26.81
CA LEU A 24 29.35 20.58 -27.55
C LEU A 24 28.14 20.75 -26.61
N PHE A 25 27.20 21.63 -26.98
CA PHE A 25 25.94 21.83 -26.28
C PHE A 25 24.78 21.51 -27.23
N GLY A 26 23.80 20.73 -26.77
CA GLY A 26 22.62 20.38 -27.54
C GLY A 26 22.88 19.44 -28.72
N ASP A 27 23.99 18.70 -28.71
CA ASP A 27 24.42 17.81 -29.78
C ASP A 27 23.37 16.74 -30.11
N SER A 28 22.88 16.00 -29.12
CA SER A 28 21.85 14.97 -29.32
C SER A 28 20.53 15.55 -29.81
N GLU A 29 20.07 16.65 -29.22
CA GLU A 29 18.79 17.27 -29.55
C GLU A 29 18.81 17.88 -30.96
N VAL A 30 19.93 18.50 -31.35
CA VAL A 30 20.15 19.03 -32.70
C VAL A 30 20.17 17.91 -33.74
N ILE A 31 20.83 16.78 -33.46
CA ILE A 31 20.82 15.60 -34.34
C ILE A 31 19.41 15.02 -34.48
N ALA A 32 18.62 15.01 -33.39
CA ALA A 32 17.24 14.53 -33.38
C ALA A 32 16.22 15.54 -33.96
N GLY A 33 16.64 16.74 -34.36
CA GLY A 33 15.74 17.79 -34.88
C GLY A 33 14.87 18.47 -33.81
N THR A 34 15.25 18.35 -32.55
CA THR A 34 14.54 18.94 -31.40
C THR A 34 15.30 20.15 -30.84
N PRO A 35 14.64 21.27 -30.51
CA PRO A 35 15.33 22.44 -29.94
C PRO A 35 15.63 22.24 -28.45
N ARG A 36 16.87 22.53 -28.04
CA ARG A 36 17.28 22.64 -26.62
C ARG A 36 17.62 24.10 -26.28
N ARG A 37 17.18 24.57 -25.10
CA ARG A 37 17.40 25.95 -24.62
C ARG A 37 17.85 25.93 -23.17
N GLU A 38 18.99 26.56 -22.88
CA GLU A 38 19.50 26.79 -21.53
C GLU A 38 20.07 28.20 -21.39
N GLN A 39 20.16 28.69 -20.17
CA GLN A 39 20.88 29.92 -19.85
C GLN A 39 22.38 29.58 -19.74
N ALA A 40 23.21 30.29 -20.50
CA ALA A 40 24.65 30.05 -20.54
C ALA A 40 25.40 31.29 -20.01
N VAL A 41 26.37 31.05 -19.13
CA VAL A 41 27.28 32.09 -18.62
C VAL A 41 28.71 31.67 -18.96
N ALA A 42 29.41 32.49 -19.73
CA ALA A 42 30.82 32.30 -19.99
C ALA A 42 31.62 32.55 -18.71
N LEU A 43 32.38 31.56 -18.25
CA LEU A 43 33.26 31.68 -17.08
C LEU A 43 34.67 32.14 -17.48
N THR A 44 35.06 31.88 -18.74
CA THR A 44 36.29 32.38 -19.36
C THR A 44 35.98 32.95 -20.75
N SER A 45 36.98 33.47 -21.46
CA SER A 45 36.81 33.89 -22.86
C SER A 45 36.40 32.69 -23.72
N VAL A 46 35.25 32.78 -24.38
CA VAL A 46 34.66 31.69 -25.16
C VAL A 46 34.32 32.16 -26.56
N GLU A 47 34.58 31.30 -27.54
CA GLU A 47 34.06 31.41 -28.89
C GLU A 47 32.93 30.39 -29.08
N VAL A 48 31.81 30.87 -29.62
CA VAL A 48 30.64 30.04 -29.94
C VAL A 48 30.65 29.78 -31.44
N LEU A 49 30.71 28.50 -31.81
CA LEU A 49 30.67 28.05 -33.21
C LEU A 49 29.32 27.39 -33.46
N SER A 50 28.69 27.72 -34.59
CA SER A 50 27.45 27.11 -35.06
C SER A 50 27.73 26.21 -36.27
N PHE A 51 27.13 25.02 -36.30
CA PHE A 51 27.33 24.03 -37.35
C PHE A 51 25.97 23.49 -37.83
N ASP A 52 25.90 23.08 -39.11
CA ASP A 52 24.71 22.41 -39.66
C ASP A 52 24.51 21.04 -39.00
N ALA A 53 23.27 20.73 -38.60
CA ALA A 53 22.92 19.46 -37.96
C ALA A 53 23.29 18.23 -38.82
N ARG A 54 23.24 18.35 -40.15
CA ARG A 54 23.62 17.30 -41.10
C ARG A 54 25.12 16.99 -41.04
N LEU A 55 25.97 17.98 -40.77
CA LEU A 55 27.41 17.77 -40.58
C LEU A 55 27.67 16.94 -39.32
N LEU A 56 26.98 17.24 -38.21
CA LEU A 56 27.10 16.47 -36.97
C LEU A 56 26.61 15.03 -37.14
N ALA A 57 25.46 14.82 -37.80
CA ALA A 57 24.93 13.50 -38.08
C ALA A 57 25.86 12.66 -38.97
N ASN A 58 26.45 13.26 -40.02
CA ASN A 58 27.43 12.59 -40.87
C ASN A 58 28.71 12.23 -40.11
N CYS A 59 29.22 13.14 -39.27
CA CYS A 59 30.37 12.86 -38.40
C CYS A 59 30.10 11.72 -37.42
N GLN A 60 28.86 11.60 -36.91
CA GLN A 60 28.49 10.48 -36.03
C GLN A 60 28.58 9.13 -36.78
N GLN A 61 28.17 9.09 -38.05
CA GLN A 61 28.16 7.89 -38.89
C GLN A 61 29.53 7.50 -39.45
N GLN A 62 30.41 8.47 -39.76
CA GLN A 62 31.71 8.23 -40.42
C GLN A 62 32.84 7.81 -39.46
N GLY A 63 32.59 7.80 -38.14
CA GLY A 63 33.60 7.47 -37.13
C GLY A 63 34.60 8.59 -36.87
N GLY A 64 35.72 8.28 -36.20
CA GLY A 64 36.77 9.25 -35.86
C GLY A 64 36.49 10.08 -34.60
N ARG A 65 37.36 11.08 -34.33
CA ARG A 65 37.42 11.80 -33.05
C ARG A 65 36.11 12.48 -32.63
N ILE A 66 35.35 13.03 -33.58
CA ILE A 66 34.05 13.67 -33.31
C ILE A 66 32.99 12.63 -32.96
N SER A 67 32.91 11.53 -33.71
CA SER A 67 32.01 10.40 -33.41
C SER A 67 32.26 9.86 -31.98
N THR A 68 33.54 9.69 -31.61
CA THR A 68 33.97 9.30 -30.26
C THR A 68 33.45 10.25 -29.18
N ILE A 69 33.52 11.58 -29.42
CA ILE A 69 33.03 12.59 -28.47
C ILE A 69 31.49 12.56 -28.36
N LEU A 70 30.78 12.46 -29.49
CA LEU A 70 29.31 12.40 -29.52
C LEU A 70 28.78 11.15 -28.79
N THR A 71 29.40 9.99 -29.01
CA THR A 71 29.06 8.76 -28.28
C THR A 71 29.31 8.91 -26.78
N ALA A 72 30.40 9.56 -26.39
CA ALA A 72 30.70 9.81 -24.98
C ALA A 72 29.71 10.76 -24.31
N LEU A 73 29.33 11.85 -24.98
CA LEU A 73 28.34 12.81 -24.52
C LEU A 73 26.95 12.16 -24.42
N ALA A 74 26.54 11.39 -25.43
CA ALA A 74 25.27 10.66 -25.41
C ALA A 74 25.16 9.72 -24.19
N SER A 75 26.23 8.97 -23.89
CA SER A 75 26.30 8.12 -22.69
C SER A 75 26.27 8.94 -21.40
N ALA A 76 27.01 10.05 -21.34
CA ALA A 76 27.03 10.93 -20.16
C ALA A 76 25.67 11.61 -19.89
N HIS A 77 24.91 11.94 -20.93
CA HIS A 77 23.58 12.55 -20.84
C HIS A 77 22.50 11.56 -20.34
N LYS A 78 22.71 10.25 -20.48
CA LYS A 78 21.83 9.21 -19.89
C LYS A 78 21.99 9.09 -18.37
N LEU A 79 23.01 9.69 -17.77
CA LEU A 79 23.31 9.55 -16.35
C LEU A 79 22.50 10.54 -15.49
N PRO A 80 22.14 10.18 -14.24
CA PRO A 80 21.46 11.10 -13.33
C PRO A 80 22.30 12.34 -13.05
N GLN A 81 21.70 13.53 -13.19
CA GLN A 81 22.35 14.78 -12.81
C GLN A 81 22.09 15.09 -11.33
N LEU A 82 23.12 14.98 -10.49
CA LEU A 82 23.07 15.25 -9.05
C LEU A 82 24.19 16.20 -8.65
N GLY A 83 23.82 17.41 -8.21
CA GLY A 83 24.78 18.49 -7.96
C GLY A 83 25.26 19.14 -9.26
N THR A 84 26.38 19.86 -9.19
CA THR A 84 26.99 20.50 -10.36
C THR A 84 27.93 19.51 -11.04
N VAL A 85 27.79 19.38 -12.36
CA VAL A 85 28.63 18.48 -13.17
C VAL A 85 29.64 19.29 -13.99
N TYR A 86 30.92 18.97 -13.86
CA TYR A 86 32.01 19.57 -14.64
C TYR A 86 32.47 18.58 -15.71
N ARG A 87 32.33 18.93 -16.99
CA ARG A 87 32.67 18.05 -18.12
C ARG A 87 33.86 18.57 -18.92
N TYR A 88 34.80 17.67 -19.21
CA TYR A 88 35.97 17.96 -20.04
C TYR A 88 36.56 16.71 -20.67
N LEU A 89 37.32 16.89 -21.75
CA LEU A 89 38.11 15.81 -22.35
C LEU A 89 39.45 15.69 -21.62
N ALA A 90 39.88 14.45 -21.35
CA ALA A 90 41.17 14.14 -20.77
C ALA A 90 41.82 12.95 -21.47
N GLN A 91 43.08 12.67 -21.11
CA GLN A 91 43.75 11.42 -21.44
C GLN A 91 44.11 10.68 -20.15
N VAL A 92 43.78 9.40 -20.09
CA VAL A 92 44.20 8.48 -19.02
C VAL A 92 44.92 7.33 -19.70
N ASP A 93 46.16 7.05 -19.29
CA ASP A 93 47.02 6.03 -19.92
C ASP A 93 47.11 6.17 -21.45
N HIS A 94 47.28 7.41 -21.92
CA HIS A 94 47.31 7.80 -23.34
C HIS A 94 46.01 7.58 -24.12
N GLN A 95 44.93 7.16 -23.47
CA GLN A 95 43.63 6.98 -24.10
C GLN A 95 42.72 8.19 -23.88
N PRO A 96 42.06 8.72 -24.93
CA PRO A 96 41.13 9.83 -24.78
C PRO A 96 39.84 9.37 -24.08
N CYS A 97 39.39 10.16 -23.10
CA CYS A 97 38.14 9.92 -22.39
C CYS A 97 37.39 11.23 -22.10
N LEU A 98 36.07 11.12 -21.94
CA LEU A 98 35.24 12.17 -21.38
C LEU A 98 35.22 12.02 -19.86
N VAL A 99 35.59 13.07 -19.15
CA VAL A 99 35.52 13.13 -17.68
C VAL A 99 34.31 13.97 -17.29
N SER A 100 33.48 13.43 -16.40
CA SER A 100 32.40 14.14 -15.70
C SER A 100 32.68 14.10 -14.21
N ASP A 101 33.08 15.23 -13.64
CA ASP A 101 33.31 15.41 -12.21
C ASP A 101 32.04 15.99 -11.57
N TYR A 102 31.37 15.19 -10.73
CA TYR A 102 30.18 15.58 -9.97
C TYR A 102 30.60 16.17 -8.63
N ALA A 103 30.13 17.38 -8.34
CA ALA A 103 30.32 18.05 -7.05
C ALA A 103 28.97 18.24 -6.37
N LYS A 104 28.80 17.62 -5.20
CA LYS A 104 27.57 17.75 -4.39
C LYS A 104 27.72 18.84 -3.33
N PRO A 105 26.62 19.51 -2.92
CA PRO A 105 26.63 20.45 -1.80
C PRO A 105 27.19 19.87 -0.49
N SER A 106 27.09 18.55 -0.31
CA SER A 106 27.66 17.82 0.84
C SER A 106 29.19 17.74 0.84
N GLY A 107 29.89 18.29 -0.16
CA GLY A 107 31.34 18.20 -0.33
C GLY A 107 31.85 16.94 -1.02
N GLN A 108 30.98 15.94 -1.22
CA GLN A 108 31.33 14.68 -1.89
C GLN A 108 31.61 14.91 -3.39
N ARG A 109 32.72 14.32 -3.87
CA ARG A 109 33.15 14.39 -5.27
C ARG A 109 33.21 13.02 -5.91
N ILE A 110 32.66 12.91 -7.12
CA ILE A 110 32.60 11.66 -7.88
C ILE A 110 33.13 11.94 -9.28
N ARG A 111 34.09 11.12 -9.72
CA ARG A 111 34.64 11.21 -11.06
C ARG A 111 34.09 10.08 -11.91
N VAL A 112 33.53 10.43 -13.06
CA VAL A 112 33.09 9.48 -14.08
C VAL A 112 33.97 9.66 -15.31
N ARG A 113 34.50 8.57 -15.85
CA ARG A 113 35.29 8.52 -17.08
C ARG A 113 34.58 7.63 -18.08
N TYR A 114 34.40 8.13 -19.29
CA TYR A 114 33.89 7.32 -20.40
C TYR A 114 34.94 7.24 -21.50
N PHE A 115 35.35 6.02 -21.81
CA PHE A 115 36.26 5.69 -22.88
C PHE A 115 35.42 5.25 -24.07
N ALA A 116 35.36 6.06 -25.13
CA ALA A 116 34.50 5.75 -26.27
C ALA A 116 35.11 4.76 -27.28
N HIS A 117 36.44 4.59 -27.26
CA HIS A 117 37.16 3.64 -28.13
C HIS A 117 37.10 2.19 -27.62
N LEU A 118 36.97 2.04 -26.30
CA LEU A 118 36.67 0.79 -25.60
C LEU A 118 35.42 1.13 -24.79
N PRO A 119 34.18 0.86 -25.26
CA PRO A 119 32.95 1.40 -24.68
C PRO A 119 32.84 1.05 -23.19
N GLN A 120 33.48 1.86 -22.35
CA GLN A 120 33.82 1.54 -20.98
C GLN A 120 33.56 2.79 -20.15
N LEU A 121 32.83 2.59 -19.06
CA LEU A 121 32.55 3.64 -18.09
C LEU A 121 33.16 3.25 -16.75
N GLU A 122 33.89 4.17 -16.15
CA GLU A 122 34.38 4.07 -14.78
C GLU A 122 33.79 5.19 -13.94
N ALA A 123 33.29 4.88 -12.76
CA ALA A 123 32.85 5.88 -11.79
C ALA A 123 33.45 5.58 -10.43
N ALA A 124 34.02 6.59 -9.77
CA ALA A 124 34.60 6.44 -8.45
C ALA A 124 34.44 7.70 -7.60
N ARG A 125 33.99 7.51 -6.36
CA ARG A 125 34.08 8.51 -5.29
C ARG A 125 35.54 8.84 -5.00
N GLN A 126 35.85 10.13 -4.88
CA GLN A 126 37.20 10.62 -4.63
C GLN A 126 37.54 10.69 -3.13
N ASP A 127 36.56 10.51 -2.26
CA ASP A 127 36.64 10.71 -0.80
C ASP A 127 36.67 9.40 0.01
N VAL A 128 36.90 8.26 -0.64
CA VAL A 128 36.83 6.95 0.03
C VAL A 128 38.14 6.65 0.72
N SER A 129 38.13 6.62 2.05
CA SER A 129 39.21 6.09 2.88
C SER A 129 38.78 4.78 3.53
N GLY A 130 39.59 3.73 3.40
CA GLY A 130 39.35 2.41 4.00
C GLY A 130 39.27 1.24 3.01
N ALA A 131 39.03 0.05 3.54
CA ALA A 131 38.92 -1.17 2.74
C ALA A 131 37.67 -1.15 1.86
N THR A 132 37.78 -1.71 0.65
CA THR A 132 36.68 -1.87 -0.30
C THR A 132 36.59 -3.30 -0.80
N VAL A 133 35.41 -3.70 -1.24
CA VAL A 133 35.11 -5.00 -1.84
C VAL A 133 34.62 -4.74 -3.27
N THR A 134 35.10 -5.54 -4.22
CA THR A 134 34.65 -5.48 -5.62
C THR A 134 33.77 -6.68 -5.93
N LEU A 135 32.55 -6.44 -6.39
CA LEU A 135 31.67 -7.45 -6.98
C LEU A 135 31.86 -7.43 -8.48
N ALA A 136 31.89 -8.61 -9.10
CA ALA A 136 31.91 -8.76 -10.54
C ALA A 136 30.64 -9.49 -11.00
N SER A 137 30.07 -9.07 -12.12
CA SER A 137 29.09 -9.88 -12.87
C SER A 137 29.71 -11.20 -13.34
N PRO A 138 28.92 -12.22 -13.69
CA PRO A 138 29.44 -13.53 -14.14
C PRO A 138 30.43 -13.44 -15.31
N ASP A 139 30.14 -12.57 -16.27
CA ASP A 139 30.96 -12.29 -17.46
C ASP A 139 32.09 -11.27 -17.20
N ARG A 140 32.16 -10.73 -15.98
CA ARG A 140 33.08 -9.65 -15.55
C ARG A 140 32.98 -8.35 -16.37
N SER A 141 31.94 -8.18 -17.17
CA SER A 141 31.72 -6.93 -17.90
C SER A 141 31.31 -5.78 -16.99
N ARG A 142 30.84 -6.07 -15.76
CA ARG A 142 30.37 -5.08 -14.79
C ARG A 142 31.03 -5.34 -13.44
N LEU A 143 31.65 -4.32 -12.88
CA LEU A 143 32.27 -4.32 -11.57
C LEU A 143 31.60 -3.26 -10.70
N ILE A 144 31.31 -3.58 -9.44
CA ILE A 144 30.78 -2.64 -8.44
C ILE A 144 31.71 -2.65 -7.24
N VAL A 145 32.20 -1.48 -6.85
CA VAL A 145 33.04 -1.28 -5.68
C VAL A 145 32.19 -0.77 -4.53
N LEU A 146 32.31 -1.39 -3.36
CA LEU A 146 31.55 -1.05 -2.16
C LEU A 146 32.42 -1.09 -0.89
N THR A 147 31.96 -0.44 0.17
CA THR A 147 32.53 -0.62 1.52
C THR A 147 32.07 -1.95 2.13
N PRO A 148 32.70 -2.45 3.22
CA PRO A 148 32.21 -3.62 3.95
C PRO A 148 30.75 -3.50 4.42
N ALA A 149 30.28 -2.28 4.68
CA ALA A 149 28.89 -1.99 5.04
C ALA A 149 27.91 -2.01 3.84
N GLY A 150 28.39 -2.30 2.63
CA GLY A 150 27.54 -2.40 1.43
C GLY A 150 27.35 -1.10 0.66
N ILE A 151 27.94 0.01 1.09
CA ILE A 151 27.77 1.32 0.44
C ILE A 151 28.53 1.31 -0.88
N VAL A 152 27.86 1.59 -1.98
CA VAL A 152 28.44 1.64 -3.31
C VAL A 152 29.30 2.89 -3.46
N THR A 153 30.58 2.70 -3.80
CA THR A 153 31.58 3.77 -3.91
C THR A 153 32.11 3.95 -5.33
N GLY A 154 31.95 2.95 -6.18
CA GLY A 154 32.34 3.04 -7.59
C GLY A 154 31.81 1.88 -8.43
N LEU A 155 32.01 1.98 -9.74
CA LEU A 155 31.68 0.93 -10.70
C LEU A 155 32.57 1.01 -11.95
N THR A 156 32.65 -0.11 -12.67
CA THR A 156 33.27 -0.21 -13.99
C THR A 156 32.36 -1.03 -14.88
N VAL A 157 32.06 -0.55 -16.08
CA VAL A 157 31.13 -1.22 -17.01
C VAL A 157 31.76 -1.23 -18.38
N HIS A 158 31.77 -2.40 -19.01
CA HIS A 158 32.18 -2.63 -20.39
C HIS A 158 30.94 -2.95 -21.22
N GLY A 159 30.70 -2.16 -22.27
CA GLY A 159 29.54 -2.28 -23.16
C GLY A 159 28.28 -1.59 -22.62
N GLU A 160 27.15 -1.92 -23.22
CA GLU A 160 25.83 -1.40 -22.82
C GLU A 160 25.31 -2.12 -21.58
N TRP A 161 24.69 -1.35 -20.69
CA TRP A 161 24.01 -1.90 -19.52
C TRP A 161 22.76 -1.08 -19.21
N ASN A 162 21.59 -1.69 -19.39
CA ASN A 162 20.30 -1.02 -19.25
C ASN A 162 20.09 -0.42 -17.85
N GLN A 163 20.72 -0.99 -16.81
CA GLN A 163 20.61 -0.53 -15.42
C GLN A 163 21.75 0.42 -14.98
N LEU A 164 22.59 0.86 -15.92
CA LEU A 164 23.66 1.83 -15.65
C LEU A 164 23.15 3.12 -14.98
N PRO A 165 21.99 3.72 -15.36
CA PRO A 165 21.48 4.90 -14.67
C PRO A 165 21.18 4.66 -13.19
N ASP A 166 20.60 3.51 -12.83
CA ASP A 166 20.30 3.14 -11.45
C ASP A 166 21.56 2.87 -10.64
N ALA A 167 22.51 2.13 -11.22
CA ALA A 167 23.82 1.88 -10.63
C ALA A 167 24.58 3.19 -10.36
N MET A 168 24.57 4.11 -11.33
CA MET A 168 25.12 5.45 -11.16
C MET A 168 24.38 6.25 -10.09
N SER A 169 23.06 6.11 -9.99
CA SER A 169 22.32 6.73 -8.89
C SER A 169 22.76 6.19 -7.52
N LEU A 170 23.14 4.92 -7.39
CA LEU A 170 23.69 4.38 -6.13
C LEU A 170 25.04 5.03 -5.79
N VAL A 171 25.96 5.11 -6.74
CA VAL A 171 27.26 5.78 -6.56
C VAL A 171 27.07 7.25 -6.19
N LEU A 172 26.21 7.96 -6.94
CA LEU A 172 25.96 9.38 -6.77
C LEU A 172 25.25 9.71 -5.46
N ARG A 173 24.40 8.84 -4.92
CA ARG A 173 23.67 9.07 -3.66
C ARG A 173 24.36 8.43 -2.45
N GLY A 174 25.34 7.56 -2.64
CA GLY A 174 25.91 6.74 -1.57
C GLY A 174 24.93 5.65 -1.10
N GLY A 175 24.18 5.06 -2.03
CA GLY A 175 23.26 3.96 -1.74
C GLY A 175 24.00 2.67 -1.38
N SER A 176 23.34 1.77 -0.66
CA SER A 176 23.90 0.47 -0.27
C SER A 176 23.19 -0.69 -0.95
N LEU A 177 23.91 -1.81 -1.11
CA LEU A 177 23.38 -3.09 -1.56
C LEU A 177 23.30 -4.06 -0.37
N ALA A 178 22.12 -4.63 -0.15
CA ALA A 178 21.92 -5.75 0.78
C ALA A 178 22.61 -7.02 0.25
N ASP A 179 22.93 -7.97 1.13
CA ASP A 179 23.71 -9.16 0.74
C ASP A 179 23.06 -9.98 -0.37
N TRP A 180 21.74 -10.13 -0.37
CA TRP A 180 21.03 -10.81 -1.45
C TRP A 180 21.11 -10.07 -2.80
N GLN A 181 21.19 -8.73 -2.79
CA GLN A 181 21.38 -7.93 -4.01
C GLN A 181 22.80 -8.08 -4.54
N ARG A 182 23.80 -8.20 -3.64
CA ARG A 182 25.18 -8.49 -4.02
C ARG A 182 25.27 -9.86 -4.69
N LYS A 183 24.63 -10.88 -4.11
CA LYS A 183 24.51 -12.23 -4.68
C LYS A 183 23.78 -12.23 -6.03
N ALA A 184 22.69 -11.48 -6.16
CA ALA A 184 21.97 -11.32 -7.43
C ALA A 184 22.88 -10.76 -8.52
N PHE A 185 23.60 -9.68 -8.21
CA PHE A 185 24.54 -9.06 -9.15
C PHE A 185 25.68 -10.01 -9.53
N GLN A 186 26.28 -10.72 -8.58
CA GLN A 186 27.36 -11.67 -8.85
C GLN A 186 26.91 -12.86 -9.70
N SER A 187 25.63 -13.24 -9.64
CA SER A 187 25.10 -14.43 -10.30
C SER A 187 24.44 -14.17 -11.65
N SER A 188 24.02 -12.94 -11.93
CA SER A 188 23.31 -12.56 -13.15
C SER A 188 23.85 -11.29 -13.83
N GLY A 189 24.59 -10.46 -13.11
CA GLY A 189 24.95 -9.11 -13.53
C GLY A 189 23.81 -8.10 -13.42
N GLU A 190 22.64 -8.49 -12.89
CA GLU A 190 21.48 -7.62 -12.70
C GLU A 190 21.47 -6.99 -11.30
N LEU A 191 21.04 -5.73 -11.25
CA LEU A 191 20.76 -5.00 -10.02
C LEU A 191 19.25 -5.09 -9.74
N LEU A 192 18.86 -5.93 -8.79
CA LEU A 192 17.45 -6.05 -8.37
C LEU A 192 17.04 -4.85 -7.50
N LEU A 193 16.82 -3.72 -8.15
CA LEU A 193 16.49 -2.42 -7.57
C LEU A 193 15.05 -2.01 -7.92
N GLU A 194 14.33 -1.48 -6.94
CA GLU A 194 13.04 -0.85 -7.20
C GLU A 194 13.22 0.46 -7.99
N ASN A 195 12.30 0.70 -8.93
CA ASN A 195 12.28 1.88 -9.79
C ASN A 195 12.26 3.15 -8.94
N ALA A 196 13.06 4.18 -9.29
CA ALA A 196 13.13 5.41 -8.50
C ALA A 196 11.80 6.18 -8.40
N THR A 197 10.90 6.01 -9.38
CA THR A 197 9.50 6.49 -9.40
C THR A 197 8.54 5.60 -8.63
N SER A 198 8.89 4.33 -8.42
CA SER A 198 8.16 3.33 -7.62
C SER A 198 8.74 3.20 -6.20
N ARG A 199 9.82 3.93 -5.89
CA ARG A 199 10.39 4.02 -4.54
C ARG A 199 9.35 4.72 -3.68
N THR A 200 8.53 3.94 -3.00
CA THR A 200 8.13 4.29 -1.64
C THR A 200 9.40 4.74 -0.93
N PRO A 201 9.45 5.96 -0.35
CA PRO A 201 10.62 6.43 0.41
C PRO A 201 11.14 5.30 1.30
N ALA A 202 12.45 5.05 1.36
CA ALA A 202 13.00 3.86 2.03
C ALA A 202 12.28 3.55 3.36
N GLY A 203 11.47 2.49 3.37
CA GLY A 203 10.62 2.12 4.51
C GLY A 203 9.12 2.50 4.43
N ALA A 204 8.62 3.10 3.36
CA ALA A 204 7.19 3.42 3.19
C ALA A 204 6.39 2.28 2.53
N GLU A 205 7.04 1.21 2.06
CA GLU A 205 6.37 0.01 1.55
C GLU A 205 5.38 -0.52 2.59
N ILE A 206 4.10 -0.63 2.21
CA ILE A 206 3.06 -1.18 3.09
C ILE A 206 3.24 -2.70 3.17
N ILE A 207 3.53 -3.19 4.37
CA ILE A 207 3.64 -4.61 4.68
C ILE A 207 2.28 -5.21 5.02
N CYS A 208 1.48 -4.46 5.77
CA CYS A 208 0.11 -4.81 6.12
C CYS A 208 -0.87 -3.78 5.54
N ALA A 209 -1.59 -4.13 4.47
CA ALA A 209 -2.63 -3.26 3.92
C ALA A 209 -3.78 -3.05 4.91
N CYS A 210 -4.09 -4.06 5.72
CA CYS A 210 -5.16 -4.03 6.71
C CYS A 210 -4.93 -2.95 7.80
N THR A 211 -3.66 -2.68 8.17
CA THR A 211 -3.29 -1.67 9.20
C THR A 211 -2.43 -0.54 8.67
N ASN A 212 -2.25 -0.48 7.34
CA ASN A 212 -1.27 0.35 6.65
C ASN A 212 0.14 0.34 7.28
N SER A 213 0.55 -0.76 7.91
CA SER A 213 1.86 -0.86 8.57
C SER A 213 2.95 -0.94 7.51
N THR A 214 3.86 0.02 7.52
CA THR A 214 4.96 0.07 6.56
C THR A 214 6.20 -0.67 7.04
N THR A 215 7.15 -0.92 6.14
CA THR A 215 8.47 -1.49 6.42
C THR A 215 9.22 -0.68 7.48
N SER A 216 9.12 0.66 7.50
CA SER A 216 9.75 1.52 8.50
C SER A 216 9.09 1.40 9.87
N MET A 217 7.75 1.37 9.92
CA MET A 217 7.00 1.17 11.17
C MET A 217 7.37 -0.16 11.81
N LEU A 218 7.44 -1.21 11.00
CA LEU A 218 7.79 -2.54 11.48
C LEU A 218 9.26 -2.66 11.89
N ARG A 219 10.20 -2.04 11.15
CA ARG A 219 11.61 -1.97 11.58
C ARG A 219 11.80 -1.15 12.85
N ALA A 220 11.04 -0.07 13.02
CA ALA A 220 11.09 0.73 14.24
C ALA A 220 10.53 -0.03 15.44
N ALA A 221 9.38 -0.68 15.29
CA ALA A 221 8.78 -1.52 16.32
C ALA A 221 9.66 -2.73 16.65
N ALA A 222 10.35 -3.30 15.66
CA ALA A 222 11.23 -4.46 15.84
C ALA A 222 12.41 -4.20 16.79
N ARG A 223 12.84 -2.95 16.96
CA ARG A 223 13.93 -2.62 17.90
C ARG A 223 13.63 -3.00 19.34
N ASN A 224 12.35 -3.02 19.71
CA ASN A 224 11.87 -3.31 21.06
C ASN A 224 10.97 -4.56 21.11
N ALA A 225 10.85 -5.30 20.00
CA ALA A 225 10.02 -6.49 19.90
C ALA A 225 10.90 -7.74 19.90
N THR A 226 10.47 -8.79 20.59
CA THR A 226 11.20 -10.07 20.65
C THR A 226 10.49 -11.18 19.88
N CYS A 227 9.21 -10.98 19.57
CA CYS A 227 8.40 -11.94 18.82
C CYS A 227 7.41 -11.25 17.88
N VAL A 228 6.78 -12.04 17.00
CA VAL A 228 5.77 -11.55 16.05
C VAL A 228 4.56 -10.95 16.75
N ASP A 229 4.22 -11.43 17.94
CA ASP A 229 3.12 -10.89 18.74
C ASP A 229 3.42 -9.51 19.32
N ASP A 230 4.68 -9.24 19.66
CA ASP A 230 5.11 -7.89 20.04
C ASP A 230 4.98 -6.93 18.86
N LEU A 231 5.44 -7.32 17.67
CA LEU A 231 5.28 -6.52 16.45
C LEU A 231 3.82 -6.29 16.08
N THR A 232 2.99 -7.33 16.18
CA THR A 232 1.54 -7.27 15.91
C THR A 232 0.86 -6.30 16.87
N ARG A 233 1.23 -6.34 18.16
CA ARG A 233 0.70 -5.46 19.20
C ARG A 233 1.07 -4.00 18.97
N THR A 234 2.31 -3.73 18.57
CA THR A 234 2.80 -2.35 18.37
C THR A 234 2.33 -1.74 17.05
N THR A 235 2.21 -2.55 15.98
CA THR A 235 1.95 -2.03 14.63
C THR A 235 0.56 -2.36 14.08
N GLY A 236 -0.15 -3.28 14.73
CA GLY A 236 -1.39 -3.88 14.24
C GLY A 236 -1.19 -4.87 13.08
N ALA A 237 0.00 -4.89 12.47
CA ALA A 237 0.30 -5.76 11.34
C ALA A 237 0.08 -7.22 11.73
N GLY A 238 -0.58 -8.00 10.88
CA GLY A 238 -0.82 -9.43 11.12
C GLY A 238 -1.95 -9.73 12.11
N GLY A 239 -2.52 -8.72 12.76
CA GLY A 239 -3.62 -8.86 13.75
C GLY A 239 -5.03 -8.74 13.18
N ILE A 240 -5.19 -8.31 11.92
CA ILE A 240 -6.51 -8.13 11.28
C ILE A 240 -6.88 -9.31 10.40
N CYS A 241 -6.18 -9.44 9.27
CA CYS A 241 -6.48 -10.39 8.22
C CYS A 241 -5.49 -11.56 8.18
N GLY A 242 -4.47 -11.55 9.05
CA GLY A 242 -3.37 -12.53 9.08
C GLY A 242 -2.41 -12.51 7.88
N GLY A 243 -2.80 -11.95 6.74
CA GLY A 243 -2.07 -12.06 5.47
C GLY A 243 -0.63 -11.56 5.46
N CYS A 244 -0.29 -10.57 6.29
CA CYS A 244 1.09 -10.09 6.43
C CYS A 244 1.80 -10.65 7.66
N ARG A 245 1.12 -11.42 8.53
CA ARG A 245 1.67 -11.92 9.80
C ARG A 245 2.95 -12.74 9.56
N ALA A 246 2.94 -13.47 8.45
CA ALA A 246 4.06 -14.26 7.97
C ALA A 246 5.27 -13.42 7.49
N ARG A 247 5.10 -12.12 7.23
CA ARG A 247 6.18 -11.17 6.90
C ARG A 247 6.81 -10.55 8.15
N LEU A 248 6.14 -10.59 9.30
CA LEU A 248 6.59 -9.89 10.50
C LEU A 248 7.93 -10.38 11.06
N PRO A 249 8.28 -11.69 11.02
CA PRO A 249 9.58 -12.11 11.52
C PRO A 249 10.77 -11.60 10.67
N LEU A 250 10.57 -11.13 9.43
CA LEU A 250 11.61 -10.39 8.66
C LEU A 250 12.14 -9.18 9.42
N PHE A 251 11.27 -8.52 10.18
CA PHE A 251 11.59 -7.27 10.86
C PHE A 251 12.39 -7.48 12.14
N LEU A 252 12.25 -8.65 12.76
CA LEU A 252 13.01 -9.09 13.93
C LEU A 252 14.40 -9.63 13.57
N GLY A 253 14.78 -9.59 12.29
CA GLY A 253 16.02 -10.20 11.81
C GLY A 253 15.98 -11.72 11.78
N HIS A 254 14.78 -12.33 11.77
CA HIS A 254 14.60 -13.78 11.87
C HIS A 254 14.26 -14.47 10.53
N LEU A 255 14.07 -13.73 9.43
CA LEU A 255 13.88 -14.34 8.10
C LEU A 255 15.04 -14.00 7.17
N GLU A 256 15.80 -15.02 6.79
CA GLU A 256 16.68 -15.00 5.63
C GLU A 256 15.84 -15.12 4.35
N VAL A 257 16.12 -14.30 3.35
CA VAL A 257 15.53 -14.44 2.01
C VAL A 257 16.49 -15.23 1.15
N SER A 258 16.01 -16.30 0.53
CA SER A 258 16.76 -17.08 -0.45
C SER A 258 16.53 -16.52 -1.85
N LEU A 259 17.59 -16.42 -2.64
CA LEU A 259 17.47 -16.03 -4.04
C LEU A 259 17.46 -17.29 -4.91
N CYS A 260 16.44 -17.44 -5.75
CA CYS A 260 16.26 -18.63 -6.58
C CYS A 260 16.14 -18.26 -8.06
N ARG A 261 16.59 -19.18 -8.92
CA ARG A 261 16.29 -19.17 -10.35
C ARG A 261 15.00 -19.92 -10.58
N LEU A 262 14.06 -19.26 -11.25
CA LEU A 262 12.80 -19.85 -11.65
C LEU A 262 12.97 -20.69 -12.92
N ARG A 263 12.34 -21.86 -12.96
CA ARG A 263 12.17 -22.69 -14.15
C ARG A 263 10.71 -23.14 -14.26
N ARG A 264 10.11 -22.99 -15.44
CA ARG A 264 8.70 -23.31 -15.67
C ARG A 264 8.55 -24.57 -16.53
N THR A 265 7.65 -25.47 -16.13
CA THR A 265 7.20 -26.61 -16.94
C THR A 265 5.68 -26.76 -16.91
N PRO A 266 5.05 -27.34 -17.94
CA PRO A 266 3.61 -27.65 -17.90
C PRO A 266 3.26 -28.63 -16.77
N LEU A 267 2.09 -28.47 -16.16
CA LEU A 267 1.58 -29.40 -15.14
C LEU A 267 0.24 -30.03 -15.53
N ALA A 268 -0.74 -29.22 -15.90
CA ALA A 268 -2.06 -29.63 -16.39
C ALA A 268 -2.65 -28.49 -17.22
N GLU A 269 -3.79 -28.68 -17.88
CA GLU A 269 -4.49 -27.58 -18.54
C GLU A 269 -4.86 -26.49 -17.52
N GLY A 270 -4.39 -25.26 -17.73
CA GLY A 270 -4.57 -24.15 -16.80
C GLY A 270 -3.69 -24.19 -15.54
N ALA A 271 -2.69 -25.07 -15.48
CA ALA A 271 -1.73 -25.12 -14.37
C ALA A 271 -0.29 -25.38 -14.83
N ILE A 272 0.66 -24.75 -14.14
CA ILE A 272 2.11 -24.87 -14.41
C ILE A 272 2.85 -25.35 -13.16
N ARG A 273 3.98 -26.00 -13.39
CA ARG A 273 4.95 -26.38 -12.36
C ARG A 273 6.10 -25.39 -12.38
N ILE A 274 6.40 -24.83 -11.21
CA ILE A 274 7.53 -23.90 -11.01
C ILE A 274 8.60 -24.60 -10.16
N GLY A 275 9.79 -24.74 -10.72
CA GLY A 275 11.01 -25.09 -9.98
C GLY A 275 11.76 -23.82 -9.56
N LEU A 276 12.26 -23.81 -8.33
CA LEU A 276 13.01 -22.70 -7.74
C LEU A 276 14.34 -23.24 -7.24
N GLU A 277 15.42 -22.96 -7.96
CA GLU A 277 16.77 -23.46 -7.63
C GLU A 277 17.60 -22.37 -6.95
N ALA A 278 18.23 -22.68 -5.82
CA ALA A 278 19.08 -21.75 -5.10
C ALA A 278 20.22 -21.24 -5.99
N VAL A 279 20.46 -19.93 -5.95
CA VAL A 279 21.46 -19.28 -6.81
C VAL A 279 22.90 -19.58 -6.40
N ASP A 280 23.15 -19.77 -5.10
CA ASP A 280 24.46 -20.07 -4.50
C ASP A 280 24.43 -21.42 -3.79
N GLU A 281 25.54 -21.88 -3.20
CA GLU A 281 25.63 -23.17 -2.47
C GLU A 281 24.93 -23.18 -1.09
N THR A 282 24.27 -22.09 -0.71
CA THR A 282 23.58 -22.03 0.59
C THR A 282 22.35 -22.93 0.52
N PRO A 283 22.18 -23.88 1.45
CA PRO A 283 21.00 -24.74 1.47
C PRO A 283 19.72 -23.93 1.67
N LEU A 284 18.69 -24.24 0.89
CA LEU A 284 17.33 -23.76 1.18
C LEU A 284 16.85 -24.36 2.51
N PRO A 285 16.07 -23.62 3.32
CA PRO A 285 15.49 -24.15 4.54
C PRO A 285 14.71 -25.45 4.30
N ALA A 286 14.81 -26.40 5.24
CA ALA A 286 14.00 -27.61 5.15
C ALA A 286 12.50 -27.26 5.25
N ALA A 287 11.68 -27.92 4.44
CA ALA A 287 10.24 -27.73 4.42
C ALA A 287 9.51 -29.02 4.79
N GLN A 288 8.43 -28.89 5.55
CA GLN A 288 7.52 -29.99 5.87
C GLN A 288 6.37 -30.06 4.87
N ALA A 289 5.82 -31.26 4.67
CA ALA A 289 4.62 -31.46 3.85
C ALA A 289 3.47 -30.59 4.36
N GLY A 290 2.84 -29.85 3.45
CA GLY A 290 1.76 -28.91 3.75
C GLY A 290 2.21 -27.46 3.92
N GLN A 291 3.52 -27.19 4.04
CA GLN A 291 4.02 -25.81 4.06
C GLN A 291 3.94 -25.14 2.68
N PHE A 292 3.83 -23.83 2.70
CA PHE A 292 3.92 -22.96 1.54
C PHE A 292 5.11 -22.01 1.65
N ILE A 293 5.56 -21.49 0.52
CA ILE A 293 6.55 -20.42 0.46
C ILE A 293 5.95 -19.21 -0.23
N ARG A 294 6.47 -18.03 0.08
CA ARG A 294 6.17 -16.83 -0.71
C ARG A 294 7.25 -16.63 -1.75
N VAL A 295 6.82 -16.55 -3.01
CA VAL A 295 7.67 -16.20 -4.14
C VAL A 295 7.42 -14.74 -4.48
N GLU A 296 8.47 -13.95 -4.58
CA GLU A 296 8.40 -12.54 -4.96
C GLU A 296 9.30 -12.27 -6.16
N ALA A 297 8.79 -11.53 -7.13
CA ALA A 297 9.51 -11.08 -8.29
C ALA A 297 9.46 -9.55 -8.38
N LEU A 298 10.51 -8.98 -8.97
CA LEU A 298 10.55 -7.56 -9.30
C LEU A 298 9.88 -7.38 -10.67
N ILE A 299 8.66 -6.84 -10.68
CA ILE A 299 7.85 -6.64 -11.88
C ILE A 299 7.61 -5.15 -12.04
N ASP A 300 8.01 -4.58 -13.18
CA ASP A 300 7.92 -3.13 -13.47
C ASP A 300 8.51 -2.24 -12.36
N GLY A 301 9.57 -2.75 -11.72
CA GLY A 301 10.30 -2.06 -10.65
C GLY A 301 9.60 -2.06 -9.29
N ALA A 302 8.59 -2.90 -9.06
CA ALA A 302 7.97 -3.14 -7.76
C ALA A 302 8.04 -4.64 -7.39
N TRP A 303 8.26 -4.93 -6.10
CA TRP A 303 8.20 -6.29 -5.60
C TRP A 303 6.75 -6.77 -5.49
N VAL A 304 6.42 -7.77 -6.28
CA VAL A 304 5.12 -8.44 -6.21
C VAL A 304 5.36 -9.89 -5.83
N GLY A 305 4.53 -10.45 -4.96
CA GLY A 305 4.67 -11.83 -4.58
C GLY A 305 3.41 -12.49 -4.07
N ARG A 306 3.40 -13.81 -4.09
CA ARG A 306 2.27 -14.66 -3.70
C ARG A 306 2.76 -15.91 -2.96
N PRO A 307 1.97 -16.41 -1.98
CA PRO A 307 2.22 -17.71 -1.38
C PRO A 307 1.81 -18.84 -2.32
N TYR A 308 2.55 -19.95 -2.30
CA TYR A 308 2.27 -21.18 -3.01
C TYR A 308 2.70 -22.38 -2.17
N THR A 309 1.82 -23.39 -2.04
CA THR A 309 2.13 -24.65 -1.37
C THR A 309 3.28 -25.37 -2.08
N LEU A 310 4.25 -25.86 -1.30
CA LEU A 310 5.33 -26.69 -1.79
C LEU A 310 4.80 -28.08 -2.13
N ILE A 311 5.09 -28.57 -3.33
CA ILE A 311 4.88 -29.98 -3.72
C ILE A 311 6.18 -30.79 -3.66
N GLY A 312 7.33 -30.12 -3.58
CA GLY A 312 8.63 -30.75 -3.43
C GLY A 312 9.63 -29.78 -2.80
N ALA A 313 10.54 -30.32 -2.00
CA ALA A 313 11.59 -29.53 -1.36
C ALA A 313 12.86 -30.37 -1.17
N SER A 314 14.00 -29.72 -1.41
CA SER A 314 15.34 -30.24 -1.18
C SER A 314 16.25 -29.11 -0.71
N ALA A 315 17.48 -29.43 -0.29
CA ALA A 315 18.47 -28.43 0.09
C ALA A 315 18.84 -27.45 -1.05
N ARG A 316 18.56 -27.79 -2.31
CA ARG A 316 18.95 -26.98 -3.49
C ARG A 316 17.76 -26.40 -4.26
N ALA A 317 16.58 -26.97 -4.12
CA ALA A 317 15.43 -26.56 -4.90
C ALA A 317 14.09 -26.80 -4.20
N TYR A 318 13.13 -25.91 -4.51
CA TYR A 318 11.71 -26.07 -4.22
C TYR A 318 10.91 -26.29 -5.50
N GLU A 319 9.76 -26.95 -5.38
CA GLU A 319 8.81 -27.21 -6.46
C GLU A 319 7.40 -26.78 -6.05
N LEU A 320 6.69 -26.12 -6.96
CA LEU A 320 5.33 -25.58 -6.77
C LEU A 320 4.40 -26.02 -7.89
N GLY A 321 3.13 -26.29 -7.55
CA GLY A 321 2.03 -26.36 -8.50
C GLY A 321 1.23 -25.06 -8.49
N VAL A 322 1.14 -24.38 -9.63
CA VAL A 322 0.51 -23.05 -9.75
C VAL A 322 -0.64 -23.10 -10.75
N LYS A 323 -1.85 -22.76 -10.29
CA LYS A 323 -3.00 -22.56 -11.17
C LYS A 323 -2.92 -21.17 -11.82
N LEU A 324 -3.18 -21.13 -13.13
CA LEU A 324 -3.35 -19.89 -13.88
C LEU A 324 -4.76 -19.36 -13.63
N GLU A 325 -4.85 -18.12 -13.16
CA GLU A 325 -6.13 -17.44 -12.97
C GLU A 325 -6.31 -16.50 -14.15
N GLU A 326 -7.49 -16.50 -14.77
CA GLU A 326 -7.78 -15.75 -16.01
C GLU A 326 -7.37 -14.27 -15.91
N ASN A 327 -7.61 -13.65 -14.76
CA ASN A 327 -7.23 -12.26 -14.46
C ASN A 327 -6.09 -12.15 -13.41
N GLY A 328 -5.37 -13.23 -13.14
CA GLY A 328 -4.34 -13.26 -12.10
C GLY A 328 -3.03 -12.63 -12.52
N PHE A 329 -2.67 -11.47 -11.96
CA PHE A 329 -1.40 -10.79 -12.30
C PHE A 329 -0.15 -11.67 -12.11
N PHE A 330 0.07 -12.20 -10.91
CA PHE A 330 1.33 -12.88 -10.58
C PHE A 330 1.43 -14.31 -11.15
N SER A 331 0.33 -15.06 -11.19
CA SER A 331 0.31 -16.40 -11.79
C SER A 331 0.50 -16.35 -13.31
N ASN A 332 -0.10 -15.36 -13.99
CA ASN A 332 0.15 -15.13 -15.41
C ASN A 332 1.57 -14.61 -15.66
N TRP A 333 2.12 -13.76 -14.78
CA TRP A 333 3.52 -13.38 -14.86
C TRP A 333 4.47 -14.58 -14.73
N LEU A 334 4.24 -15.49 -13.76
CA LEU A 334 5.02 -16.72 -13.63
C LEU A 334 4.93 -17.60 -14.89
N ASN A 335 3.78 -17.57 -15.58
CA ASN A 335 3.60 -18.26 -16.84
C ASN A 335 4.40 -17.62 -17.98
N THR A 336 4.63 -16.31 -17.98
CA THR A 336 5.38 -15.61 -19.03
C THR A 336 6.84 -15.36 -18.70
N ALA A 337 7.25 -15.58 -17.44
CA ALA A 337 8.62 -15.39 -16.99
C ALA A 337 9.59 -16.30 -17.75
N THR A 338 10.78 -15.77 -18.06
CA THR A 338 11.82 -16.54 -18.75
C THR A 338 12.52 -17.46 -17.77
N ASP A 339 12.88 -18.68 -18.22
CA ASP A 339 13.68 -19.58 -17.40
C ASP A 339 15.00 -18.92 -16.98
N GLY A 340 15.38 -19.09 -15.71
CA GLY A 340 16.53 -18.44 -15.08
C GLY A 340 16.23 -17.09 -14.41
N THR A 341 15.01 -16.55 -14.55
CA THR A 341 14.60 -15.31 -13.88
C THR A 341 14.82 -15.41 -12.38
N LEU A 342 15.42 -14.38 -11.78
CA LEU A 342 15.68 -14.32 -10.35
C LEU A 342 14.41 -13.93 -9.58
N VAL A 343 14.10 -14.71 -8.54
CA VAL A 343 13.01 -14.45 -7.61
C VAL A 343 13.50 -14.55 -6.18
N ARG A 344 12.89 -13.76 -5.29
CA ARG A 344 13.06 -13.89 -3.84
C ARG A 344 12.11 -14.95 -3.32
N VAL A 345 12.63 -15.81 -2.46
CA VAL A 345 11.87 -16.86 -1.81
C VAL A 345 12.01 -16.68 -0.30
N LEU A 346 10.87 -16.59 0.38
CA LEU A 346 10.85 -16.60 1.83
C LEU A 346 10.86 -18.04 2.34
N PRO A 347 11.37 -18.29 3.56
CA PRO A 347 11.36 -19.61 4.18
C PRO A 347 9.97 -20.25 4.21
N PRO A 348 9.88 -21.59 4.19
CA PRO A 348 8.64 -22.35 4.33
C PRO A 348 7.83 -21.94 5.57
N GLN A 349 6.53 -21.83 5.39
CA GLN A 349 5.56 -21.34 6.37
C GLN A 349 4.30 -22.21 6.34
N GLY A 350 3.48 -22.11 7.40
CA GLY A 350 2.20 -22.80 7.52
C GLY A 350 2.18 -23.78 8.68
N ASP A 351 1.02 -23.87 9.34
CA ASP A 351 0.80 -24.70 10.53
C ASP A 351 0.11 -26.04 10.19
N VAL A 352 -0.35 -26.20 8.95
CA VAL A 352 -0.97 -27.43 8.45
C VAL A 352 0.13 -28.39 7.99
N CYS A 353 0.91 -28.89 8.96
CA CYS A 353 1.97 -29.85 8.73
C CYS A 353 1.64 -31.18 9.44
N PRO A 354 1.18 -32.21 8.71
CA PRO A 354 1.00 -33.55 9.27
C PRO A 354 2.35 -34.14 9.68
N ALA A 355 2.43 -34.68 10.90
CA ALA A 355 3.65 -35.28 11.42
C ALA A 355 3.88 -36.68 10.83
N ALA A 356 5.14 -37.03 10.59
CA ALA A 356 5.53 -38.33 10.04
C ALA A 356 5.44 -39.47 11.06
N ASP A 357 5.56 -39.17 12.34
CA ASP A 357 5.53 -40.12 13.46
C ASP A 357 4.13 -40.36 14.04
N ASP A 358 3.09 -39.70 13.52
CA ASP A 358 1.70 -39.97 13.89
C ASP A 358 1.21 -41.27 13.20
N PRO A 359 0.87 -42.33 13.95
CA PRO A 359 0.47 -43.61 13.38
C PRO A 359 -0.95 -43.61 12.80
N ARG A 360 -1.75 -42.56 13.04
CA ARG A 360 -3.13 -42.47 12.53
C ARG A 360 -3.16 -42.34 11.01
N PRO A 361 -4.18 -42.84 10.31
CA PRO A 361 -4.37 -42.56 8.89
C PRO A 361 -4.46 -41.04 8.61
N LEU A 362 -3.87 -40.61 7.49
CA LEU A 362 -3.97 -39.24 7.00
C LEU A 362 -4.91 -39.20 5.80
N LEU A 363 -5.99 -38.43 5.90
CA LEU A 363 -6.95 -38.21 4.82
C LEU A 363 -6.79 -36.82 4.24
N TYR A 364 -6.44 -36.72 2.96
CA TYR A 364 -6.54 -35.48 2.19
C TYR A 364 -7.89 -35.41 1.49
N VAL A 365 -8.69 -34.38 1.76
CA VAL A 365 -9.91 -34.07 1.01
C VAL A 365 -9.67 -32.80 0.21
N VAL A 366 -9.38 -32.96 -1.08
CA VAL A 366 -8.81 -31.89 -1.89
C VAL A 366 -9.58 -31.63 -3.17
N ALA A 367 -9.57 -30.38 -3.63
CA ALA A 367 -10.26 -29.98 -4.85
C ALA A 367 -9.42 -29.06 -5.76
N GLY A 368 -9.39 -29.36 -7.07
CA GLY A 368 -8.66 -28.59 -8.07
C GLY A 368 -7.17 -28.47 -7.76
N ILE A 369 -6.62 -27.26 -7.74
CA ILE A 369 -5.21 -27.01 -7.38
C ILE A 369 -4.93 -27.22 -5.88
N GLY A 370 -5.97 -27.29 -5.04
CA GLY A 370 -5.84 -27.63 -3.62
C GLY A 370 -5.30 -29.04 -3.35
N VAL A 371 -4.99 -29.80 -4.40
CA VAL A 371 -4.30 -31.10 -4.33
C VAL A 371 -2.82 -30.98 -3.93
N THR A 372 -2.20 -29.80 -4.05
CA THR A 372 -0.76 -29.61 -3.78
C THR A 372 -0.31 -30.07 -2.38
N PRO A 373 -1.04 -29.85 -1.27
CA PRO A 373 -0.65 -30.41 0.04
C PRO A 373 -0.71 -31.94 0.05
N ALA A 374 -1.67 -32.55 -0.67
CA ALA A 374 -1.78 -34.00 -0.78
C ALA A 374 -0.57 -34.58 -1.51
N VAL A 375 -0.15 -33.98 -2.63
CA VAL A 375 1.05 -34.40 -3.38
C VAL A 375 2.31 -34.32 -2.50
N ALA A 376 2.46 -33.22 -1.75
CA ALA A 376 3.57 -33.06 -0.81
C ALA A 376 3.56 -34.15 0.28
N GLY A 377 2.38 -34.41 0.84
CA GLY A 377 2.17 -35.47 1.83
C GLY A 377 2.48 -36.86 1.28
N VAL A 378 2.04 -37.18 0.07
CA VAL A 378 2.34 -38.46 -0.57
C VAL A 378 3.84 -38.64 -0.78
N ARG A 379 4.53 -37.61 -1.29
CA ARG A 379 5.98 -37.68 -1.53
C ARG A 379 6.82 -37.84 -0.26
N GLN A 380 6.40 -37.21 0.85
CA GLN A 380 7.20 -37.19 2.08
C GLN A 380 6.75 -38.21 3.15
N LEU A 381 5.47 -38.56 3.20
CA LEU A 381 4.86 -39.26 4.34
C LEU A 381 4.29 -40.65 3.99
N ALA A 382 4.12 -41.00 2.70
CA ALA A 382 3.48 -42.27 2.31
C ALA A 382 4.23 -43.53 2.78
N THR A 383 5.54 -43.42 3.03
CA THR A 383 6.36 -44.51 3.60
C THR A 383 6.28 -44.61 5.13
N HIS A 384 5.67 -43.62 5.80
CA HIS A 384 5.64 -43.50 7.26
C HIS A 384 4.26 -43.74 7.86
N ARG A 385 3.18 -43.38 7.15
CA ARG A 385 1.80 -43.58 7.62
C ARG A 385 0.83 -43.84 6.47
N PRO A 386 -0.31 -44.52 6.72
CA PRO A 386 -1.32 -44.76 5.69
C PRO A 386 -1.94 -43.44 5.20
N ILE A 387 -1.92 -43.20 3.88
CA ILE A 387 -2.48 -41.98 3.27
C ILE A 387 -3.67 -42.34 2.37
N HIS A 388 -4.75 -41.59 2.56
CA HIS A 388 -5.93 -41.60 1.71
C HIS A 388 -6.07 -40.23 1.07
N VAL A 389 -6.30 -40.18 -0.24
CA VAL A 389 -6.52 -38.94 -0.99
C VAL A 389 -7.87 -39.01 -1.67
N LEU A 390 -8.80 -38.16 -1.27
CA LEU A 390 -10.05 -37.91 -1.97
C LEU A 390 -9.86 -36.66 -2.81
N TYR A 391 -9.72 -36.83 -4.13
CA TYR A 391 -9.44 -35.76 -5.06
C TYR A 391 -10.65 -35.45 -5.95
N SER A 392 -11.23 -34.25 -5.76
CA SER A 392 -12.32 -33.71 -6.57
C SER A 392 -11.80 -32.76 -7.66
N PHE A 393 -12.14 -33.03 -8.92
CA PHE A 393 -11.70 -32.22 -10.05
C PHE A 393 -12.78 -32.15 -11.14
N ARG A 394 -12.65 -31.22 -12.10
CA ARG A 394 -13.66 -31.02 -13.16
C ARG A 394 -13.55 -32.08 -14.26
N SER A 395 -12.34 -32.30 -14.75
CA SER A 395 -11.98 -33.30 -15.76
C SER A 395 -10.52 -33.70 -15.57
N PRO A 396 -10.08 -34.87 -16.09
CA PRO A 396 -8.69 -35.31 -15.97
C PRO A 396 -7.67 -34.31 -16.53
N ALA A 397 -8.01 -33.59 -17.62
CA ALA A 397 -7.11 -32.64 -18.28
C ALA A 397 -6.67 -31.45 -17.39
N VAL A 398 -7.53 -31.03 -16.45
CA VAL A 398 -7.27 -29.91 -15.52
C VAL A 398 -6.86 -30.39 -14.11
N ALA A 399 -6.70 -31.70 -13.90
CA ALA A 399 -6.40 -32.30 -12.61
C ALA A 399 -4.87 -32.34 -12.38
N ALA A 400 -4.35 -31.36 -11.64
CA ALA A 400 -2.93 -31.25 -11.34
C ALA A 400 -2.40 -32.50 -10.61
N CYS A 401 -1.25 -33.02 -11.06
CA CYS A 401 -0.59 -34.20 -10.48
C CYS A 401 -1.45 -35.49 -10.42
N LEU A 402 -2.52 -35.60 -11.22
CA LEU A 402 -3.41 -36.77 -11.17
C LEU A 402 -2.67 -38.07 -11.50
N ASP A 403 -1.88 -38.09 -12.58
CA ASP A 403 -1.11 -39.27 -13.02
C ASP A 403 -0.12 -39.75 -11.94
N GLU A 404 0.48 -38.81 -11.21
CA GLU A 404 1.42 -39.09 -10.12
C GLU A 404 0.70 -39.79 -8.95
N LEU A 405 -0.47 -39.28 -8.55
CA LEU A 405 -1.28 -39.89 -7.49
C LEU A 405 -1.83 -41.26 -7.91
N GLN A 406 -2.23 -41.42 -9.18
CA GLN A 406 -2.68 -42.71 -9.71
C GLN A 406 -1.55 -43.75 -9.70
N THR A 407 -0.33 -43.33 -10.06
CA THR A 407 0.86 -44.20 -10.00
C THR A 407 1.16 -44.62 -8.55
N ALA A 408 1.13 -43.68 -7.60
CA ALA A 408 1.36 -43.97 -6.18
C ALA A 408 0.30 -44.92 -5.59
N ALA A 409 -0.96 -44.81 -6.05
CA ALA A 409 -2.03 -45.72 -5.66
C ALA A 409 -1.84 -47.13 -6.26
N ALA A 410 -1.43 -47.22 -7.54
CA ALA A 410 -1.17 -48.49 -8.21
C ALA A 410 -0.01 -49.28 -7.59
N THR A 411 1.00 -48.58 -7.05
CA THR A 411 2.11 -49.20 -6.31
C THR A 411 1.78 -49.53 -4.85
N GLY A 412 0.56 -49.24 -4.39
CA GLY A 412 0.08 -49.55 -3.04
C GLY A 412 0.59 -48.61 -1.95
N HIS A 413 1.16 -47.45 -2.30
CA HIS A 413 1.67 -46.50 -1.31
C HIS A 413 0.55 -45.66 -0.67
N ILE A 414 -0.57 -45.47 -1.38
CA ILE A 414 -1.72 -44.67 -0.94
C ILE A 414 -3.04 -45.29 -1.42
N GLN A 415 -4.15 -44.85 -0.85
CA GLN A 415 -5.49 -45.07 -1.43
C GLN A 415 -5.99 -43.77 -2.08
N LEU A 416 -6.28 -43.80 -3.39
CA LEU A 416 -6.79 -42.65 -4.13
C LEU A 416 -8.27 -42.85 -4.50
N LEU A 417 -9.11 -41.89 -4.11
CA LEU A 417 -10.51 -41.77 -4.48
C LEU A 417 -10.67 -40.55 -5.39
N GLN A 418 -11.06 -40.79 -6.65
CA GLN A 418 -11.20 -39.74 -7.66
C GLN A 418 -12.67 -39.35 -7.81
N HIS A 419 -12.97 -38.06 -7.85
CA HIS A 419 -14.32 -37.54 -8.06
C HIS A 419 -14.34 -36.54 -9.21
N CYS A 420 -14.68 -37.02 -10.41
CA CYS A 420 -14.84 -36.20 -11.62
C CYS A 420 -16.20 -35.49 -11.59
N THR A 421 -16.21 -34.18 -11.31
CA THR A 421 -17.45 -33.42 -11.11
C THR A 421 -18.25 -33.18 -12.38
N ALA A 422 -17.63 -33.25 -13.56
CA ALA A 422 -18.36 -33.19 -14.83
C ALA A 422 -19.23 -34.44 -15.07
N GLU A 423 -18.86 -35.59 -14.48
CA GLU A 423 -19.54 -36.87 -14.66
C GLU A 423 -20.46 -37.19 -13.47
N LEU A 424 -19.96 -36.96 -12.25
CA LEU A 424 -20.60 -37.40 -11.01
C LEU A 424 -21.31 -36.25 -10.25
N GLY A 425 -21.26 -35.03 -10.78
CA GLY A 425 -21.74 -33.83 -10.08
C GLY A 425 -20.80 -33.39 -8.95
N ARG A 426 -21.23 -32.43 -8.12
CA ARG A 426 -20.41 -31.95 -6.99
C ARG A 426 -20.24 -33.05 -5.94
N LEU A 427 -19.06 -33.09 -5.31
CA LEU A 427 -18.78 -34.02 -4.22
C LEU A 427 -19.74 -33.79 -3.05
N ASP A 428 -20.37 -34.86 -2.58
CA ASP A 428 -21.29 -34.84 -1.44
C ASP A 428 -20.52 -34.95 -0.12
N ALA A 429 -20.67 -33.95 0.76
CA ALA A 429 -20.07 -33.95 2.09
C ALA A 429 -20.51 -35.14 2.96
N GLU A 430 -21.72 -35.66 2.79
CA GLU A 430 -22.20 -36.84 3.51
C GLU A 430 -21.39 -38.09 3.13
N ALA A 431 -21.08 -38.24 1.83
CA ALA A 431 -20.24 -39.33 1.34
C ALA A 431 -18.80 -39.22 1.86
N VAL A 432 -18.24 -38.00 1.92
CA VAL A 432 -16.93 -37.75 2.52
C VAL A 432 -16.91 -38.14 4.00
N ALA A 433 -17.92 -37.76 4.76
CA ALA A 433 -18.01 -38.07 6.19
C ALA A 433 -18.17 -39.56 6.46
N LYS A 434 -18.98 -40.27 5.66
CA LYS A 434 -19.09 -41.73 5.71
C LYS A 434 -17.76 -42.41 5.46
N PHE A 435 -17.01 -41.96 4.45
CA PHE A 435 -15.69 -42.49 4.17
C PHE A 435 -14.71 -42.22 5.33
N ALA A 436 -14.63 -40.98 5.81
CA ALA A 436 -13.76 -40.62 6.93
C ALA A 436 -14.06 -41.43 8.20
N ALA A 437 -15.33 -41.75 8.47
CA ALA A 437 -15.72 -42.59 9.58
C ALA A 437 -15.18 -44.03 9.51
N THR A 438 -14.95 -44.57 8.30
CA THR A 438 -14.35 -45.90 8.13
C THR A 438 -12.89 -45.98 8.57
N LEU A 439 -12.20 -44.84 8.66
CA LEU A 439 -10.80 -44.76 9.05
C LEU A 439 -10.59 -44.75 10.58
N GLY A 440 -11.67 -44.60 11.36
CA GLY A 440 -11.59 -44.45 12.81
C GLY A 440 -10.96 -43.10 13.21
N ALA A 441 -10.01 -43.13 14.15
CA ALA A 441 -9.28 -41.94 14.55
C ALA A 441 -8.26 -41.54 13.47
N ALA A 442 -8.49 -40.41 12.81
CA ALA A 442 -7.69 -39.97 11.66
C ALA A 442 -7.39 -38.46 11.71
N GLU A 443 -6.30 -38.07 11.06
CA GLU A 443 -6.02 -36.67 10.76
C GLU A 443 -6.54 -36.36 9.36
N VAL A 444 -7.26 -35.26 9.20
CA VAL A 444 -7.87 -34.88 7.92
C VAL A 444 -7.40 -33.49 7.52
N VAL A 445 -6.83 -33.39 6.32
CA VAL A 445 -6.43 -32.12 5.71
C VAL A 445 -7.39 -31.79 4.57
N VAL A 446 -8.09 -30.66 4.69
CA VAL A 446 -9.04 -30.19 3.67
C VAL A 446 -8.45 -28.99 2.93
N CYS A 447 -8.38 -29.04 1.60
CA CYS A 447 -7.88 -27.93 0.79
C CYS A 447 -8.56 -27.83 -0.59
N GLY A 448 -9.16 -26.69 -0.88
CA GLY A 448 -9.90 -26.41 -2.10
C GLY A 448 -10.53 -25.02 -2.06
N PRO A 449 -11.45 -24.71 -3.00
CA PRO A 449 -12.19 -23.44 -2.98
C PRO A 449 -12.93 -23.22 -1.65
N GLY A 450 -13.11 -21.96 -1.21
CA GLY A 450 -13.67 -21.65 0.11
C GLY A 450 -15.04 -22.31 0.40
N ASP A 451 -15.92 -22.39 -0.60
CA ASP A 451 -17.21 -23.12 -0.46
C ASP A 451 -17.02 -24.62 -0.23
N PHE A 452 -16.07 -25.24 -0.92
CA PHE A 452 -15.74 -26.66 -0.77
C PHE A 452 -15.18 -26.92 0.64
N ASN A 453 -14.21 -26.12 1.08
CA ASN A 453 -13.62 -26.25 2.42
C ASN A 453 -14.69 -26.14 3.51
N ARG A 454 -15.55 -25.11 3.45
CA ARG A 454 -16.63 -24.91 4.43
C ARG A 454 -17.60 -26.09 4.47
N MET A 455 -18.05 -26.54 3.30
CA MET A 455 -18.99 -27.65 3.17
C MET A 455 -18.42 -28.94 3.79
N VAL A 456 -17.18 -29.30 3.45
CA VAL A 456 -16.53 -30.52 3.95
C VAL A 456 -16.24 -30.41 5.45
N LEU A 457 -15.65 -29.30 5.91
CA LEU A 457 -15.27 -29.14 7.31
C LEU A 457 -16.48 -29.11 8.24
N SER A 458 -17.55 -28.41 7.86
CA SER A 458 -18.78 -28.35 8.66
C SER A 458 -19.34 -29.75 8.92
N LYS A 459 -19.26 -30.64 7.95
CA LYS A 459 -19.77 -32.00 8.08
C LYS A 459 -18.80 -32.91 8.83
N LEU A 460 -17.51 -32.83 8.56
CA LEU A 460 -16.50 -33.64 9.25
C LEU A 460 -16.36 -33.29 10.74
N ALA A 461 -16.66 -32.05 11.13
CA ALA A 461 -16.61 -31.60 12.51
C ALA A 461 -17.64 -32.32 13.42
N GLU A 462 -18.65 -32.98 12.84
CA GLU A 462 -19.62 -33.81 13.57
C GLU A 462 -18.97 -35.08 14.16
N ASN A 463 -17.78 -35.49 13.69
CA ASN A 463 -17.07 -36.67 14.18
C ASN A 463 -15.86 -36.28 15.05
N PRO A 464 -15.93 -36.44 16.39
CA PRO A 464 -14.86 -36.05 17.31
C PRO A 464 -13.60 -36.92 17.22
N ALA A 465 -13.65 -38.07 16.54
CA ALA A 465 -12.48 -38.91 16.31
C ALA A 465 -11.52 -38.33 15.26
N LEU A 466 -11.96 -37.30 14.51
CA LEU A 466 -11.17 -36.68 13.45
C LEU A 466 -10.45 -35.43 13.97
N THR A 467 -9.16 -35.32 13.66
CA THR A 467 -8.41 -34.07 13.82
C THR A 467 -8.41 -33.33 12.50
N LEU A 468 -9.17 -32.23 12.41
CA LEU A 468 -9.33 -31.47 11.16
C LEU A 468 -8.30 -30.35 11.08
N LYS A 469 -7.60 -30.29 9.95
CA LYS A 469 -6.76 -29.17 9.54
C LYS A 469 -7.25 -28.67 8.19
N ALA A 470 -7.25 -27.36 8.01
CA ALA A 470 -7.62 -26.76 6.74
C ALA A 470 -6.68 -25.61 6.43
N ASP A 471 -6.22 -25.56 5.18
CA ASP A 471 -5.49 -24.42 4.66
C ASP A 471 -6.37 -23.70 3.62
N SER A 472 -6.40 -22.38 3.69
CA SER A 472 -7.24 -21.54 2.84
C SER A 472 -6.44 -20.33 2.39
N PHE A 473 -5.95 -20.37 1.14
CA PHE A 473 -5.35 -19.21 0.47
C PHE A 473 -6.38 -18.22 -0.08
N ASP A 474 -7.66 -18.40 0.26
CA ASP A 474 -8.71 -17.43 -0.04
C ASP A 474 -8.37 -16.13 0.70
N HIS A 475 -7.95 -15.13 -0.06
CA HIS A 475 -7.57 -13.82 0.44
C HIS A 475 -8.66 -12.82 0.00
N PRO A 476 -9.80 -12.72 0.71
CA PRO A 476 -10.92 -11.87 0.29
C PRO A 476 -10.65 -10.36 0.43
N GLN A 477 -9.44 -9.92 0.79
CA GLN A 477 -9.13 -8.51 1.05
C GLN A 477 -7.96 -7.97 0.22
N ARG A 478 -7.95 -8.28 -1.07
CA ARG A 478 -7.28 -7.42 -2.05
C ARG A 478 -8.31 -6.38 -2.47
N GLY A 479 -7.93 -5.11 -2.61
CA GLY A 479 -8.75 -4.02 -3.16
C GLY A 479 -9.22 -4.24 -4.62
N GLU A 480 -9.19 -5.48 -5.08
CA GLU A 480 -9.99 -6.01 -6.16
C GLU A 480 -10.99 -6.96 -5.48
N GLY A 481 -12.03 -6.39 -4.85
CA GLY A 481 -13.14 -7.20 -4.40
C GLY A 481 -13.58 -8.10 -5.55
N GLN A 482 -14.06 -9.31 -5.24
CA GLN A 482 -14.82 -10.05 -6.23
C GLN A 482 -15.88 -9.05 -6.75
N LEU A 483 -16.04 -8.91 -8.07
CA LEU A 483 -17.11 -8.09 -8.64
C LEU A 483 -18.42 -8.79 -8.29
N LEU A 484 -18.88 -8.56 -7.05
CA LEU A 484 -20.12 -9.08 -6.53
C LEU A 484 -21.21 -8.50 -7.40
N GLN A 485 -22.17 -9.33 -7.77
CA GLN A 485 -23.40 -8.84 -8.38
C GLN A 485 -24.28 -8.22 -7.28
N PRO A 486 -25.21 -7.31 -7.62
CA PRO A 486 -26.25 -6.88 -6.69
C PRO A 486 -26.90 -8.09 -5.99
N GLY A 487 -26.99 -8.01 -4.67
CA GLY A 487 -27.48 -9.05 -3.76
C GLY A 487 -26.44 -10.13 -3.42
N GLY A 488 -25.30 -10.19 -4.11
CA GLY A 488 -24.30 -11.26 -3.99
C GLY A 488 -23.60 -11.36 -2.64
N TRP A 489 -23.68 -10.33 -1.81
CA TRP A 489 -23.16 -10.34 -0.44
C TRP A 489 -24.18 -10.91 0.57
N ARG A 490 -25.47 -11.01 0.22
CA ARG A 490 -26.55 -11.37 1.15
C ARG A 490 -26.65 -12.88 1.33
N ARG A 491 -26.52 -13.33 2.58
CA ARG A 491 -26.88 -14.69 3.00
C ARG A 491 -28.40 -14.84 3.11
N LYS A 492 -28.96 -15.83 2.42
CA LYS A 492 -30.39 -16.16 2.49
C LYS A 492 -30.75 -16.55 3.93
N ASN A 493 -31.86 -16.02 4.45
CA ASN A 493 -32.35 -16.26 5.82
C ASN A 493 -31.33 -15.91 6.92
N PHE A 494 -30.48 -14.91 6.69
CA PHE A 494 -29.53 -14.45 7.69
C PHE A 494 -30.22 -13.87 8.92
N THR A 495 -29.88 -14.42 10.08
CA THR A 495 -30.25 -13.89 11.40
C THR A 495 -28.96 -13.41 12.08
N PRO A 496 -28.89 -12.14 12.52
CA PRO A 496 -27.71 -11.65 13.21
C PRO A 496 -27.51 -12.39 14.54
N ASP A 497 -26.26 -12.73 14.84
CA ASP A 497 -25.82 -13.29 16.11
C ASP A 497 -25.12 -12.21 16.93
N TYR A 498 -25.57 -12.03 18.16
CA TYR A 498 -25.06 -11.05 19.10
C TYR A 498 -24.68 -11.74 20.40
N PRO A 499 -23.52 -12.43 20.45
CA PRO A 499 -23.10 -13.22 21.61
C PRO A 499 -22.92 -12.36 22.88
N ALA A 500 -22.64 -11.06 22.70
CA ALA A 500 -22.55 -10.08 23.78
C ALA A 500 -23.90 -9.39 24.14
N GLY A 501 -25.01 -9.81 23.53
CA GLY A 501 -26.28 -9.09 23.58
C GLY A 501 -26.42 -8.05 22.45
N PRO A 502 -27.64 -7.58 22.15
CA PRO A 502 -27.90 -6.71 21.01
C PRO A 502 -27.19 -5.35 21.15
N PRO A 503 -26.65 -4.78 20.06
CA PRO A 503 -25.97 -3.49 20.11
C PRO A 503 -26.95 -2.37 20.44
N ILE A 504 -26.49 -1.39 21.21
CA ILE A 504 -27.33 -0.27 21.66
C ILE A 504 -27.55 0.69 20.48
N PRO A 505 -28.80 0.99 20.09
CA PRO A 505 -29.07 2.01 19.07
C PRO A 505 -28.55 3.39 19.51
N ARG A 506 -27.97 4.17 18.60
CA ARG A 506 -27.39 5.50 18.90
C ARG A 506 -28.37 6.43 19.64
N GLY A 507 -29.66 6.37 19.29
CA GLY A 507 -30.72 7.20 19.89
C GLY A 507 -31.34 6.64 21.18
N ALA A 508 -30.91 5.47 21.65
CA ALA A 508 -31.49 4.85 22.84
C ALA A 508 -31.07 5.59 24.13
N LYS A 509 -32.01 5.73 25.06
CA LYS A 509 -31.79 6.34 26.38
C LYS A 509 -31.47 5.24 27.40
N VAL A 510 -30.24 4.75 27.36
CA VAL A 510 -29.71 3.71 28.26
C VAL A 510 -28.80 4.38 29.31
N PRO A 511 -28.87 4.04 30.61
CA PRO A 511 -27.96 4.57 31.62
C PRO A 511 -26.47 4.35 31.26
N PRO A 512 -25.54 5.26 31.61
CA PRO A 512 -24.12 5.10 31.30
C PRO A 512 -23.51 3.78 31.79
N ALA A 513 -23.91 3.31 32.97
CA ALA A 513 -23.46 2.04 33.54
C ALA A 513 -23.83 0.83 32.68
N GLU A 514 -25.07 0.77 32.18
CA GLU A 514 -25.53 -0.29 31.26
C GLU A 514 -24.84 -0.18 29.89
N GLN A 515 -24.55 1.04 29.41
CA GLN A 515 -23.78 1.22 28.19
C GLN A 515 -22.33 0.74 28.35
N ALA A 516 -21.70 0.99 29.49
CA ALA A 516 -20.36 0.52 29.81
C ALA A 516 -20.32 -1.02 29.90
N GLU A 517 -21.28 -1.62 30.58
CA GLU A 517 -21.42 -3.07 30.66
C GLU A 517 -21.57 -3.70 29.27
N GLN A 518 -22.50 -3.21 28.45
CA GLN A 518 -22.72 -3.75 27.11
C GLN A 518 -21.47 -3.61 26.23
N PHE A 519 -20.79 -2.47 26.30
CA PHE A 519 -19.54 -2.25 25.60
C PHE A 519 -18.44 -3.24 26.02
N LEU A 520 -18.28 -3.48 27.33
CA LEU A 520 -17.28 -4.42 27.85
C LEU A 520 -17.62 -5.88 27.48
N ARG A 521 -18.91 -6.23 27.40
CA ARG A 521 -19.35 -7.53 26.88
C ARG A 521 -18.98 -7.70 25.40
N GLU A 522 -19.21 -6.65 24.58
CA GLU A 522 -18.82 -6.66 23.16
C GLU A 522 -17.29 -6.74 22.99
N PHE A 523 -16.54 -5.98 23.79
CA PHE A 523 -15.08 -6.04 23.82
C PHE A 523 -14.57 -7.43 24.20
N ALA A 524 -15.11 -8.05 25.24
CA ALA A 524 -14.71 -9.39 25.68
C ALA A 524 -15.04 -10.47 24.63
N ALA A 525 -16.16 -10.34 23.93
CA ALA A 525 -16.57 -11.28 22.89
C ALA A 525 -15.69 -11.20 21.64
N GLU A 526 -15.32 -9.99 21.21
CA GLU A 526 -14.46 -9.79 20.02
C GLU A 526 -12.96 -9.85 20.34
N CYS A 527 -12.57 -9.71 21.62
CA CYS A 527 -11.19 -9.76 22.10
C CYS A 527 -11.02 -10.75 23.28
N PRO A 528 -11.22 -12.06 23.07
CA PRO A 528 -11.21 -13.06 24.14
C PRO A 528 -9.85 -13.09 24.88
N GLY A 529 -9.91 -13.21 26.21
CA GLY A 529 -8.73 -13.27 27.09
C GLY A 529 -8.07 -11.93 27.41
N ARG A 530 -8.61 -10.79 26.93
CA ARG A 530 -8.05 -9.44 27.17
C ARG A 530 -8.60 -8.73 28.41
N CYS A 531 -9.70 -9.20 28.98
CA CYS A 531 -10.26 -8.63 30.20
C CYS A 531 -10.92 -9.70 31.09
N GLN A 532 -10.82 -9.52 32.40
CA GLN A 532 -11.65 -10.24 33.36
C GLN A 532 -13.00 -9.53 33.47
N LEU A 533 -13.97 -9.99 32.67
CA LEU A 533 -15.21 -9.25 32.40
C LEU A 533 -15.99 -8.83 33.67
N PRO A 534 -16.22 -9.70 34.68
CA PRO A 534 -16.99 -9.31 35.87
C PRO A 534 -16.32 -8.18 36.67
N GLU A 535 -15.01 -8.30 36.92
CA GLU A 535 -14.24 -7.30 37.68
C GLU A 535 -14.16 -5.98 36.92
N ARG A 536 -13.95 -6.03 35.60
CA ARG A 536 -13.86 -4.83 34.77
C ARG A 536 -15.19 -4.08 34.66
N ILE A 537 -16.32 -4.80 34.60
CA ILE A 537 -17.66 -4.18 34.64
C ILE A 537 -17.86 -3.45 35.97
N GLN A 538 -17.56 -4.12 37.10
CA GLN A 538 -17.72 -3.51 38.42
C GLN A 538 -16.86 -2.24 38.56
N GLN A 539 -15.60 -2.30 38.13
CA GLN A 539 -14.71 -1.14 38.14
C GLN A 539 -15.28 0.04 37.33
N ALA A 540 -15.77 -0.21 36.11
CA ALA A 540 -16.34 0.84 35.27
C ALA A 540 -17.60 1.47 35.90
N GLN A 541 -18.43 0.66 36.55
CA GLN A 541 -19.62 1.13 37.26
C GLN A 541 -19.27 1.99 38.48
N ASP A 542 -18.26 1.59 39.26
CA ASP A 542 -17.80 2.34 40.42
C ASP A 542 -17.19 3.70 40.00
N GLU A 543 -16.35 3.72 38.96
CA GLU A 543 -15.76 4.96 38.43
C GLU A 543 -16.82 5.93 37.88
N LEU A 544 -17.83 5.40 37.19
CA LEU A 544 -18.98 6.18 36.71
C LEU A 544 -19.79 6.79 37.87
N ALA A 545 -20.00 6.03 38.95
CA ALA A 545 -20.73 6.50 40.12
C ALA A 545 -20.01 7.68 40.79
N ASP A 546 -18.68 7.57 40.93
CA ASP A 546 -17.83 8.58 41.56
C ASP A 546 -17.65 9.83 40.68
N SER A 547 -17.11 9.67 39.46
CA SER A 547 -16.63 10.80 38.64
C SER A 547 -17.52 11.15 37.44
N GLY A 548 -18.54 10.34 37.16
CA GLY A 548 -19.41 10.47 35.97
C GLY A 548 -18.78 9.98 34.66
N VAL A 549 -17.52 9.54 34.70
CA VAL A 549 -16.78 8.94 33.57
C VAL A 549 -16.02 7.71 34.09
N TRP A 550 -15.65 6.78 33.22
CA TRP A 550 -14.74 5.69 33.57
C TRP A 550 -13.55 5.66 32.63
N ASN A 551 -12.41 5.18 33.12
CA ASN A 551 -11.17 5.23 32.38
C ASN A 551 -11.02 3.97 31.53
N MET A 552 -11.43 4.06 30.25
CA MET A 552 -11.13 3.01 29.27
C MET A 552 -9.62 2.79 29.15
N THR A 553 -9.18 1.54 29.06
CA THR A 553 -7.79 1.23 28.70
C THR A 553 -7.51 1.69 27.26
N ALA A 554 -6.24 1.80 26.87
CA ALA A 554 -5.88 2.15 25.50
C ALA A 554 -6.43 1.11 24.48
N GLU A 555 -6.50 -0.17 24.87
CA GLU A 555 -7.07 -1.24 24.04
C GLU A 555 -8.58 -1.07 23.87
N GLU A 556 -9.31 -0.81 24.97
CA GLU A 556 -10.74 -0.54 24.97
C GLU A 556 -11.07 0.72 24.16
N LEU A 557 -10.32 1.81 24.34
CA LEU A 557 -10.53 3.04 23.60
C LEU A 557 -10.26 2.86 22.10
N GLY A 558 -9.22 2.11 21.75
CA GLY A 558 -8.91 1.78 20.36
C GLY A 558 -10.00 0.93 19.72
N PHE A 559 -10.53 -0.05 20.47
CA PHE A 559 -11.68 -0.83 20.05
C PHE A 559 -12.92 0.05 19.87
N ALA A 560 -13.25 0.91 20.84
CA ALA A 560 -14.37 1.84 20.76
C ALA A 560 -14.33 2.73 19.51
N ALA A 561 -13.16 3.31 19.21
CA ALA A 561 -12.96 4.13 18.02
C ALA A 561 -13.16 3.32 16.71
N ARG A 562 -12.59 2.11 16.64
CA ARG A 562 -12.72 1.23 15.48
C ARG A 562 -14.17 0.79 15.25
N ILE A 563 -14.88 0.39 16.30
CA ILE A 563 -16.29 0.00 16.20
C ILE A 563 -17.18 1.21 15.85
N ALA A 564 -16.87 2.42 16.36
CA ALA A 564 -17.59 3.63 15.96
C ALA A 564 -17.47 3.91 14.45
N TRP A 565 -16.32 3.63 13.85
CA TRP A 565 -16.17 3.69 12.39
C TRP A 565 -16.93 2.56 11.69
N ARG A 566 -16.84 1.30 12.17
CA ARG A 566 -17.62 0.16 11.67
C ARG A 566 -19.13 0.47 11.63
N ASN A 567 -19.62 1.15 12.67
CA ASN A 567 -21.02 1.52 12.86
C ASN A 567 -21.44 2.81 12.12
N ALA A 568 -20.50 3.54 11.50
CA ALA A 568 -20.79 4.84 10.89
C ALA A 568 -21.68 4.69 9.65
N GLU A 569 -22.98 4.93 9.80
CA GLU A 569 -24.01 4.62 8.80
C GLU A 569 -23.87 5.43 7.50
N ARG A 570 -23.09 6.52 7.54
CA ARG A 570 -22.85 7.44 6.41
C ARG A 570 -21.52 7.21 5.71
N CYS A 571 -20.68 6.28 6.18
CA CYS A 571 -19.34 6.05 5.65
C CYS A 571 -19.35 4.89 4.66
N VAL A 572 -18.96 5.14 3.40
CA VAL A 572 -18.80 4.09 2.39
C VAL A 572 -17.46 3.35 2.52
N GLY A 573 -16.41 4.02 3.02
CA GLY A 573 -15.06 3.46 3.19
C GLY A 573 -14.87 2.53 4.40
N ARG A 574 -15.92 1.82 4.84
CA ARG A 574 -15.89 1.04 6.09
C ARG A 574 -15.07 -0.24 6.02
N LEU A 575 -14.67 -0.73 4.84
CA LEU A 575 -13.84 -1.92 4.73
C LEU A 575 -12.54 -1.84 5.57
N TYR A 576 -12.00 -0.63 5.73
CA TYR A 576 -10.75 -0.35 6.42
C TYR A 576 -10.90 -0.10 7.93
N TRP A 577 -12.10 -0.28 8.50
CA TRP A 577 -12.43 0.15 9.87
C TRP A 577 -11.44 -0.34 10.94
N ASN A 578 -10.94 -1.56 10.77
CA ASN A 578 -10.07 -2.20 11.74
C ASN A 578 -8.62 -1.64 11.70
N GLY A 579 -8.25 -0.95 10.62
CA GLY A 579 -6.93 -0.34 10.41
C GLY A 579 -6.73 1.03 11.03
N LEU A 580 -7.71 1.55 11.79
CA LEU A 580 -7.64 2.89 12.39
C LEU A 580 -6.57 2.98 13.48
N HIS A 581 -5.58 3.86 13.29
CA HIS A 581 -4.54 4.10 14.29
C HIS A 581 -5.05 5.03 15.41
N LEU A 582 -5.01 4.56 16.66
CA LEU A 582 -5.35 5.37 17.83
C LEU A 582 -4.12 6.16 18.33
N ARG A 583 -4.30 7.47 18.50
CA ARG A 583 -3.41 8.33 19.29
C ARG A 583 -4.15 8.73 20.57
N ASP A 584 -3.77 8.14 21.69
CA ASP A 584 -4.36 8.42 22.99
C ASP A 584 -3.71 9.66 23.63
N CYS A 585 -4.41 10.79 23.56
CA CYS A 585 -3.98 12.08 24.08
C CYS A 585 -4.84 12.54 25.27
N ARG A 586 -5.52 11.62 25.97
CA ARG A 586 -6.41 11.96 27.09
C ARG A 586 -5.71 12.63 28.27
N HIS A 587 -4.40 12.43 28.39
CA HIS A 587 -3.55 13.04 29.43
C HIS A 587 -3.19 14.50 29.15
N MET A 588 -3.43 15.01 27.93
CA MET A 588 -3.07 16.38 27.56
C MET A 588 -4.13 17.38 28.06
N THR A 589 -3.69 18.43 28.74
CA THR A 589 -4.57 19.48 29.29
C THR A 589 -4.32 20.84 28.65
N GLU A 590 -3.09 21.10 28.20
CA GLU A 590 -2.68 22.39 27.63
C GLU A 590 -3.09 22.52 26.15
N PRO A 591 -3.76 23.63 25.74
CA PRO A 591 -4.15 23.84 24.34
C PRO A 591 -2.98 23.75 23.34
N ALA A 592 -1.79 24.21 23.73
CA ALA A 592 -0.61 24.16 22.87
C ALA A 592 -0.12 22.71 22.62
N GLN A 593 -0.17 21.85 23.64
CA GLN A 593 0.15 20.43 23.49
C GLN A 593 -0.89 19.72 22.61
N MET A 594 -2.18 20.07 22.79
CA MET A 594 -3.25 19.56 21.94
C MET A 594 -3.07 19.97 20.48
N ALA A 595 -2.66 21.22 20.20
CA ALA A 595 -2.36 21.70 18.86
C ALA A 595 -1.18 20.94 18.22
N GLU A 596 -0.08 20.75 18.95
CA GLU A 596 1.05 19.96 18.46
C GLU A 596 0.65 18.52 18.16
N ALA A 597 -0.18 17.90 19.01
CA ALA A 597 -0.72 16.57 18.74
C ALA A 597 -1.58 16.50 17.47
N MET A 598 -2.24 17.60 17.08
CA MET A 598 -2.96 17.70 15.80
C MET A 598 -2.01 17.86 14.61
N PHE A 599 -0.91 18.59 14.77
CA PHE A 599 0.12 18.69 13.74
C PHE A 599 0.80 17.33 13.52
N GLU A 600 1.14 16.63 14.59
CA GLU A 600 1.64 15.26 14.51
C GLU A 600 0.62 14.28 13.91
N HIS A 601 -0.68 14.46 14.18
CA HIS A 601 -1.73 13.69 13.51
C HIS A 601 -1.68 13.91 12.00
N LEU A 602 -1.58 15.16 11.52
CA LEU A 602 -1.49 15.47 10.10
C LEU A 602 -0.22 14.92 9.46
N ARG A 603 0.94 15.02 10.14
CA ARG A 603 2.21 14.44 9.69
C ARG A 603 2.13 12.91 9.60
N PHE A 604 1.49 12.27 10.58
CA PHE A 604 1.23 10.84 10.56
C PHE A 604 0.31 10.48 9.39
N ALA A 605 -0.82 11.17 9.24
CA ALA A 605 -1.78 10.92 8.18
C ALA A 605 -1.17 11.10 6.79
N TRP A 606 -0.30 12.09 6.59
CA TRP A 606 0.28 12.45 5.28
C TRP A 606 1.08 11.32 4.63
N ASN A 607 2.00 10.69 5.36
CA ASN A 607 2.78 9.52 4.90
C ASN A 607 3.34 9.64 3.45
N GLY A 608 3.78 10.84 3.05
CA GLY A 608 4.34 11.07 1.71
C GLY A 608 3.31 10.99 0.56
N GLY A 609 2.02 11.08 0.86
CA GLY A 609 0.92 10.97 -0.11
C GLY A 609 0.08 9.70 0.07
N ASP A 610 0.64 8.63 0.65
CA ASP A 610 -0.08 7.38 0.92
C ASP A 610 -0.83 7.41 2.26
N LEU A 611 -1.98 8.06 2.25
CA LEU A 611 -2.68 8.49 3.47
C LEU A 611 -2.99 7.34 4.44
N ARG A 612 -2.70 7.58 5.72
CA ARG A 612 -2.97 6.65 6.84
C ARG A 612 -4.20 7.08 7.64
N PRO A 613 -5.17 6.18 7.89
CA PRO A 613 -6.27 6.47 8.80
C PRO A 613 -5.79 6.57 10.24
N ALA A 614 -6.13 7.66 10.92
CA ALA A 614 -5.83 7.86 12.32
C ALA A 614 -7.00 8.54 13.05
N ILE A 615 -7.02 8.41 14.36
CA ILE A 615 -7.87 9.16 15.29
C ILE A 615 -7.04 9.59 16.48
N THR A 616 -7.15 10.86 16.87
CA THR A 616 -6.56 11.37 18.11
C THR A 616 -7.67 11.67 19.10
N VAL A 617 -7.63 11.02 20.26
CA VAL A 617 -8.68 11.16 21.29
C VAL A 617 -8.15 11.96 22.47
N PHE A 618 -8.85 13.04 22.82
CA PHE A 618 -8.58 13.83 24.02
C PHE A 618 -9.53 13.49 25.16
N SER A 619 -9.27 14.04 26.35
CA SER A 619 -10.07 13.78 27.55
C SER A 619 -11.57 14.00 27.32
N PRO A 620 -12.45 13.14 27.86
CA PRO A 620 -13.89 13.40 27.85
C PRO A 620 -14.28 14.50 28.86
N GLY A 621 -13.35 14.90 29.74
CA GLY A 621 -13.64 15.72 30.92
C GLY A 621 -14.11 14.87 32.11
N THR A 622 -14.68 15.52 33.10
CA THR A 622 -15.33 14.92 34.26
C THR A 622 -16.79 15.36 34.33
N ARG A 623 -17.52 14.96 35.38
CA ARG A 623 -18.87 15.45 35.67
C ARG A 623 -18.98 16.97 35.67
N ASP A 624 -17.99 17.65 36.24
CA ASP A 624 -18.04 19.11 36.49
C ASP A 624 -17.19 19.92 35.50
N VAL A 625 -16.15 19.31 34.92
CA VAL A 625 -15.22 19.98 34.00
C VAL A 625 -15.39 19.39 32.60
N PRO A 626 -15.89 20.15 31.60
CA PRO A 626 -16.06 19.62 30.26
C PRO A 626 -14.70 19.35 29.60
N GLY A 627 -14.63 18.30 28.79
CA GLY A 627 -13.47 18.02 27.93
C GLY A 627 -13.23 19.11 26.88
N PRO A 628 -12.03 19.14 26.28
CA PRO A 628 -11.66 20.09 25.24
C PRO A 628 -12.57 20.00 24.01
N ARG A 629 -12.61 21.10 23.26
CA ARG A 629 -13.31 21.23 21.97
C ARG A 629 -12.40 21.89 20.95
N ILE A 630 -12.59 21.55 19.69
CA ILE A 630 -12.01 22.25 18.55
C ILE A 630 -13.12 22.93 17.75
N TRP A 631 -12.90 24.16 17.33
CA TRP A 631 -13.89 24.96 16.59
C TRP A 631 -13.98 24.55 15.12
N ASN A 632 -12.85 24.10 14.57
CA ASN A 632 -12.72 23.74 13.18
C ASN A 632 -13.52 22.47 12.87
N PRO A 633 -14.29 22.44 11.76
CA PRO A 633 -14.99 21.22 11.32
C PRO A 633 -14.03 20.17 10.75
N GLN A 634 -12.92 20.61 10.18
CA GLN A 634 -11.81 19.77 9.77
C GLN A 634 -10.48 20.41 10.17
N LEU A 635 -9.45 19.61 10.45
CA LEU A 635 -8.11 20.13 10.77
C LEU A 635 -7.53 20.95 9.61
N LEU A 636 -7.81 20.53 8.37
CA LEU A 636 -7.53 21.31 7.17
C LEU A 636 -8.86 21.77 6.58
N ARG A 637 -9.05 23.08 6.52
CA ARG A 637 -10.23 23.67 5.90
C ARG A 637 -9.92 25.05 5.38
N TYR A 638 -10.36 25.35 4.16
CA TYR A 638 -10.23 26.69 3.61
C TYR A 638 -11.21 27.64 4.30
N ALA A 639 -10.76 28.86 4.57
CA ALA A 639 -11.56 29.95 5.08
C ALA A 639 -12.63 30.37 4.06
N GLY A 640 -13.67 31.05 4.54
CA GLY A 640 -14.60 31.75 3.68
C GLY A 640 -15.17 32.96 4.38
N TYR A 641 -15.39 34.04 3.66
CA TYR A 641 -16.00 35.25 4.19
C TYR A 641 -16.53 36.14 3.06
N ARG A 642 -17.43 37.05 3.42
CA ARG A 642 -17.96 38.06 2.49
C ARG A 642 -17.33 39.41 2.77
N LEU A 643 -16.81 40.02 1.71
CA LEU A 643 -16.36 41.41 1.75
C LEU A 643 -17.58 42.35 1.90
N ARG A 644 -17.33 43.59 2.34
CA ARG A 644 -18.38 44.63 2.42
C ARG A 644 -19.09 44.88 1.08
N SER A 645 -18.42 44.60 -0.05
CA SER A 645 -19.00 44.67 -1.39
C SER A 645 -20.00 43.56 -1.71
N GLY A 646 -20.17 42.57 -0.82
CA GLY A 646 -20.98 41.37 -1.05
C GLY A 646 -20.23 40.23 -1.74
N LYS A 647 -19.02 40.48 -2.26
CA LYS A 647 -18.16 39.46 -2.89
C LYS A 647 -17.79 38.37 -1.87
N GLN A 648 -18.04 37.13 -2.25
CA GLN A 648 -17.58 35.95 -1.51
C GLN A 648 -16.10 35.67 -1.84
N ILE A 649 -15.30 35.39 -0.81
CA ILE A 649 -13.93 34.88 -0.91
C ILE A 649 -13.90 33.49 -0.26
N GLY A 650 -13.22 32.54 -0.89
CA GLY A 650 -13.10 31.17 -0.38
C GLY A 650 -14.42 30.44 -0.20
N ASP A 651 -14.49 29.55 0.79
CA ASP A 651 -15.58 28.58 0.96
C ASP A 651 -16.80 29.14 1.74
N PRO A 652 -17.97 29.37 1.12
CA PRO A 652 -19.13 29.94 1.80
C PRO A 652 -19.61 29.13 3.01
N ALA A 653 -19.40 27.80 3.02
CA ALA A 653 -19.80 26.96 4.14
C ALA A 653 -18.98 27.26 5.41
N GLN A 654 -17.86 27.98 5.29
CA GLN A 654 -16.99 28.33 6.40
C GLN A 654 -17.15 29.79 6.86
N ASN A 655 -18.09 30.55 6.29
CA ASN A 655 -18.31 31.96 6.63
C ASN A 655 -18.47 32.19 8.15
N ALA A 656 -19.32 31.40 8.82
CA ALA A 656 -19.60 31.58 10.24
C ALA A 656 -18.38 31.30 11.14
N VAL A 657 -17.67 30.19 10.90
CA VAL A 657 -16.49 29.85 11.71
C VAL A 657 -15.32 30.80 11.44
N THR A 658 -15.15 31.22 10.18
CA THR A 658 -14.10 32.17 9.80
C THR A 658 -14.32 33.52 10.48
N GLU A 659 -15.56 34.02 10.52
CA GLU A 659 -15.89 35.26 11.22
C GLU A 659 -15.55 35.17 12.71
N LYS A 660 -15.85 34.06 13.37
CA LYS A 660 -15.50 33.81 14.78
C LYS A 660 -13.98 33.76 15.00
N ILE A 661 -13.24 33.14 14.08
CA ILE A 661 -11.77 33.08 14.14
C ILE A 661 -11.15 34.47 13.91
N MET A 662 -11.72 35.29 13.01
CA MET A 662 -11.30 36.67 12.80
C MET A 662 -11.53 37.55 14.04
N GLN A 663 -12.61 37.31 14.79
CA GLN A 663 -12.87 37.99 16.07
C GLN A 663 -11.81 37.67 17.14
N LEU A 664 -11.09 36.55 17.03
CA LEU A 664 -9.94 36.21 17.88
C LEU A 664 -8.63 36.88 17.44
N GLY A 665 -8.67 37.69 16.37
CA GLY A 665 -7.52 38.45 15.87
C GLY A 665 -6.85 37.87 14.63
N TRP A 666 -7.39 36.80 14.03
CA TRP A 666 -6.88 36.29 12.75
C TRP A 666 -7.20 37.25 11.60
N GLN A 667 -6.23 37.47 10.70
CA GLN A 667 -6.38 38.33 9.54
C GLN A 667 -6.14 37.54 8.25
N PRO A 668 -7.17 37.22 7.46
CA PRO A 668 -7.00 36.48 6.21
C PRO A 668 -6.32 37.34 5.14
N ALA A 669 -5.51 36.69 4.31
CA ALA A 669 -4.74 37.28 3.21
C ALA A 669 -5.59 37.65 1.97
N GLY A 670 -6.85 37.23 1.88
CA GLY A 670 -7.72 37.62 0.75
C GLY A 670 -7.85 36.59 -0.38
N THR A 671 -7.38 35.35 -0.19
CA THR A 671 -7.33 34.35 -1.27
C THR A 671 -8.39 33.26 -1.12
N ASP A 672 -8.80 32.64 -2.25
CA ASP A 672 -9.87 31.63 -2.26
C ASP A 672 -9.49 30.33 -1.54
N PHE A 673 -8.19 30.04 -1.40
CA PHE A 673 -7.70 28.78 -0.83
C PHE A 673 -6.70 29.02 0.29
N GLU A 674 -7.17 29.71 1.32
CA GLU A 674 -6.44 30.03 2.54
C GLU A 674 -6.90 29.12 3.69
N LEU A 675 -5.99 28.34 4.28
CA LEU A 675 -6.33 27.43 5.36
C LEU A 675 -6.60 28.19 6.67
N LEU A 676 -7.64 27.79 7.39
CA LEU A 676 -7.94 28.31 8.72
C LEU A 676 -6.88 27.85 9.74
N PRO A 677 -6.51 28.69 10.72
CA PRO A 677 -5.77 28.23 11.89
C PRO A 677 -6.64 27.31 12.75
N LEU A 678 -6.02 26.48 13.59
CA LEU A 678 -6.75 25.65 14.55
C LEU A 678 -7.16 26.49 15.76
N VAL A 679 -8.41 26.38 16.20
CA VAL A 679 -8.86 26.97 17.46
C VAL A 679 -9.31 25.88 18.42
N ILE A 680 -8.55 25.74 19.51
CA ILE A 680 -8.79 24.76 20.57
C ILE A 680 -9.28 25.49 21.81
N GLN A 681 -10.34 24.99 22.41
CA GLN A 681 -10.97 25.55 23.60
C GLN A 681 -10.97 24.52 24.72
N THR A 682 -10.43 24.89 25.87
CA THR A 682 -10.49 24.13 27.12
C THR A 682 -11.25 24.93 28.17
N ALA A 683 -11.73 24.27 29.22
CA ALA A 683 -12.48 24.92 30.30
C ALA A 683 -11.66 26.02 31.00
N GLU A 684 -10.37 25.77 31.21
CA GLU A 684 -9.45 26.68 31.90
C GLU A 684 -8.99 27.85 31.01
N HIS A 685 -8.66 27.56 29.75
CA HIS A 685 -7.98 28.54 28.91
C HIS A 685 -8.94 29.32 28.00
N GLY A 686 -10.15 28.82 27.72
CA GLY A 686 -10.99 29.36 26.65
C GLY A 686 -10.36 29.10 25.27
N PRO A 687 -10.83 29.76 24.19
CA PRO A 687 -10.30 29.53 22.85
C PRO A 687 -8.86 30.04 22.69
N ARG A 688 -8.01 29.22 22.10
CA ARG A 688 -6.63 29.53 21.71
C ARG A 688 -6.41 29.14 20.26
N MET A 689 -5.77 30.04 19.51
CA MET A 689 -5.56 29.93 18.08
C MET A 689 -4.12 29.52 17.76
N PHE A 690 -3.95 28.60 16.82
CA PHE A 690 -2.67 28.02 16.42
C PHE A 690 -2.57 27.96 14.90
N GLU A 691 -1.54 28.60 14.35
CA GLU A 691 -1.23 28.54 12.92
C GLU A 691 -0.72 27.14 12.54
N LEU A 692 -1.20 26.61 11.42
CA LEU A 692 -0.75 25.31 10.91
C LEU A 692 0.74 25.39 10.49
N PRO A 693 1.62 24.47 10.88
CA PRO A 693 2.98 24.42 10.32
C PRO A 693 2.97 24.17 8.81
N ALA A 694 3.99 24.64 8.08
CA ALA A 694 4.04 24.52 6.61
C ALA A 694 4.01 23.07 6.12
N ASP A 695 4.64 22.15 6.87
CA ASP A 695 4.67 20.72 6.62
C ASP A 695 3.35 20.00 6.93
N CYS A 696 2.42 20.66 7.62
CA CYS A 696 1.08 20.16 7.93
C CYS A 696 0.01 20.60 6.91
N ARG A 697 0.39 21.27 5.82
CA ARG A 697 -0.53 21.84 4.82
C ARG A 697 -0.39 21.17 3.43
N PRO A 698 -0.45 19.82 3.31
CA PRO A 698 -0.33 19.20 2.00
C PRO A 698 -1.53 19.54 1.12
N GLU A 699 -1.26 20.14 -0.05
CA GLU A 699 -2.28 20.55 -1.04
C GLU A 699 -1.92 20.01 -2.43
N VAL A 700 -2.94 19.58 -3.17
CA VAL A 700 -2.84 19.13 -4.55
C VAL A 700 -3.38 20.23 -5.46
N ARG A 701 -2.55 20.72 -6.38
CA ARG A 701 -2.99 21.64 -7.43
C ARG A 701 -3.72 20.86 -8.52
N LEU A 702 -4.90 21.32 -8.89
CA LEU A 702 -5.73 20.65 -9.88
C LEU A 702 -5.34 21.05 -11.30
N SER A 703 -5.36 20.07 -12.18
CA SER A 703 -5.03 20.17 -13.60
C SER A 703 -5.76 19.08 -14.37
N HIS A 704 -5.92 19.29 -15.67
CA HIS A 704 -6.63 18.36 -16.53
C HIS A 704 -5.82 18.07 -17.79
N PRO A 705 -5.71 16.80 -18.23
CA PRO A 705 -4.85 16.41 -19.36
C PRO A 705 -5.23 17.07 -20.69
N GLN A 706 -6.50 17.45 -20.86
CA GLN A 706 -7.00 18.12 -22.08
C GLN A 706 -7.33 19.60 -21.89
N HIS A 707 -7.26 20.11 -20.66
CA HIS A 707 -7.67 21.49 -20.33
C HIS A 707 -6.58 22.17 -19.47
N ASN A 708 -5.49 22.57 -20.13
CA ASN A 708 -4.32 23.18 -19.46
C ASN A 708 -4.65 24.46 -18.69
N TRP A 709 -5.67 25.21 -19.13
CA TRP A 709 -6.15 26.42 -18.45
C TRP A 709 -6.63 26.17 -17.02
N LEU A 710 -6.97 24.94 -16.65
CA LEU A 710 -7.40 24.61 -15.29
C LEU A 710 -6.26 24.79 -14.28
N LEU A 711 -5.02 24.50 -14.69
CA LEU A 711 -3.84 24.73 -13.86
C LEU A 711 -3.60 26.22 -13.63
N GLU A 712 -3.79 27.04 -14.66
CA GLU A 712 -3.66 28.50 -14.60
C GLU A 712 -4.71 29.15 -13.69
N ARG A 713 -5.91 28.56 -13.62
CA ARG A 713 -6.98 28.97 -12.70
C ARG A 713 -6.62 28.77 -11.22
N GLY A 714 -5.54 28.03 -10.93
CA GLY A 714 -4.98 27.92 -9.59
C GLY A 714 -5.86 27.16 -8.59
N LEU A 715 -6.76 26.30 -9.08
CA LEU A 715 -7.55 25.42 -8.21
C LEU A 715 -6.63 24.48 -7.46
N LYS A 716 -6.90 24.29 -6.17
CA LYS A 716 -6.20 23.33 -5.33
C LYS A 716 -7.14 22.79 -4.27
N TRP A 717 -6.80 21.63 -3.72
CA TRP A 717 -7.47 21.07 -2.58
C TRP A 717 -6.48 20.44 -1.61
N TYR A 718 -6.73 20.56 -0.31
CA TYR A 718 -5.89 19.92 0.69
C TYR A 718 -6.03 18.39 0.63
N ALA A 719 -4.95 17.67 0.91
CA ALA A 719 -4.90 16.23 0.66
C ALA A 719 -5.63 15.39 1.72
N ILE A 720 -5.65 15.83 2.98
CA ILE A 720 -6.08 15.01 4.12
C ILE A 720 -7.48 15.44 4.59
N PRO A 721 -8.53 14.59 4.42
CA PRO A 721 -9.84 14.84 5.00
C PRO A 721 -9.87 14.45 6.49
N ALA A 722 -9.44 15.37 7.36
CA ALA A 722 -9.42 15.15 8.81
C ALA A 722 -10.61 15.83 9.49
N VAL A 723 -11.67 15.09 9.80
CA VAL A 723 -12.87 15.57 10.51
C VAL A 723 -12.54 15.82 11.98
N SER A 724 -12.99 16.95 12.53
CA SER A 724 -12.64 17.36 13.89
C SER A 724 -13.80 17.87 14.74
N ASP A 725 -14.97 18.13 14.16
CA ASP A 725 -16.16 18.61 14.89
C ASP A 725 -17.09 17.51 15.40
N MET A 726 -16.78 16.23 15.19
CA MET A 726 -17.57 15.12 15.73
C MET A 726 -17.12 14.73 17.14
N ALA A 727 -17.98 13.98 17.84
CA ALA A 727 -17.69 13.37 19.13
C ALA A 727 -17.78 11.84 19.03
N LEU A 728 -17.08 11.12 19.91
CA LEU A 728 -17.17 9.67 20.06
C LEU A 728 -18.04 9.36 21.28
N ASP A 729 -19.18 8.70 21.04
CA ASP A 729 -20.10 8.18 22.07
C ASP A 729 -19.82 6.70 22.25
N ALA A 730 -19.19 6.33 23.37
CA ALA A 730 -18.74 4.96 23.63
C ALA A 730 -18.82 4.62 25.13
N GLY A 731 -19.42 3.47 25.46
CA GLY A 731 -19.47 2.95 26.84
C GLY A 731 -20.08 3.94 27.85
N GLY A 732 -21.04 4.77 27.42
CA GLY A 732 -21.64 5.80 28.28
C GLY A 732 -20.84 7.10 28.40
N ILE A 733 -19.69 7.22 27.72
CA ILE A 733 -18.81 8.39 27.73
C ILE A 733 -18.87 9.14 26.40
N MET A 734 -18.82 10.47 26.46
CA MET A 734 -18.78 11.35 25.29
C MET A 734 -17.41 12.04 25.17
N TYR A 735 -16.58 11.59 24.24
CA TYR A 735 -15.29 12.25 23.93
C TYR A 735 -15.52 13.31 22.86
N ARG A 736 -15.39 14.59 23.22
CA ARG A 736 -15.87 15.71 22.39
C ARG A 736 -14.84 16.31 21.42
N MET A 737 -13.58 15.92 21.52
CA MET A 737 -12.52 16.29 20.59
C MET A 737 -11.81 15.01 20.19
N ILE A 738 -12.18 14.49 19.02
CA ILE A 738 -11.68 13.22 18.50
C ILE A 738 -11.22 13.29 17.03
N PRO A 739 -10.35 14.24 16.62
CA PRO A 739 -10.06 14.41 15.19
C PRO A 739 -9.57 13.12 14.53
N PHE A 740 -10.17 12.77 13.38
CA PHE A 740 -9.88 11.55 12.64
C PHE A 740 -9.84 11.78 11.14
N ASN A 741 -9.08 10.95 10.42
CA ASN A 741 -8.94 11.05 8.98
C ASN A 741 -9.04 9.68 8.29
N GLY A 742 -9.38 9.74 7.00
CA GLY A 742 -9.12 8.69 6.03
C GLY A 742 -8.41 9.29 4.81
N TRP A 743 -8.89 8.95 3.62
CA TRP A 743 -8.56 9.61 2.36
C TRP A 743 -9.83 9.96 1.62
N TYR A 744 -9.71 10.86 0.63
CA TYR A 744 -10.86 11.35 -0.12
C TYR A 744 -11.44 10.30 -1.06
N LEU A 745 -12.75 10.38 -1.25
CA LEU A 745 -13.43 9.97 -2.47
C LEU A 745 -13.47 11.14 -3.45
N ASN A 746 -13.23 10.88 -4.74
CA ASN A 746 -13.18 11.95 -5.76
C ASN A 746 -14.45 12.83 -5.80
N THR A 747 -15.62 12.24 -5.54
CA THR A 747 -16.92 12.95 -5.49
C THR A 747 -17.02 13.97 -4.35
N GLU A 748 -16.30 13.79 -3.25
CA GLU A 748 -16.30 14.76 -2.15
C GLU A 748 -15.68 16.08 -2.60
N ILE A 749 -14.62 16.02 -3.42
CA ILE A 749 -13.95 17.21 -3.93
C ILE A 749 -14.72 17.76 -5.13
N ALA A 750 -14.87 16.96 -6.18
CA ALA A 750 -15.43 17.42 -7.45
C ALA A 750 -16.91 17.80 -7.32
N ALA A 751 -17.76 16.85 -6.89
CA ALA A 751 -19.22 17.02 -6.91
C ALA A 751 -19.79 17.80 -5.72
N ARG A 752 -19.09 17.82 -4.57
CA ARG A 752 -19.55 18.49 -3.36
C ARG A 752 -18.79 19.79 -3.12
N ASN A 753 -17.48 19.72 -2.91
CA ASN A 753 -16.72 20.89 -2.49
C ASN A 753 -16.63 21.97 -3.58
N LEU A 754 -16.36 21.60 -4.82
CA LEU A 754 -16.11 22.57 -5.88
C LEU A 754 -17.38 23.04 -6.60
N THR A 755 -18.48 22.27 -6.54
CA THR A 755 -19.64 22.51 -7.39
C THR A 755 -20.96 22.72 -6.68
N ASP A 756 -21.12 22.34 -5.40
CA ASP A 756 -22.35 22.66 -4.66
C ASP A 756 -22.58 24.18 -4.70
N SER A 757 -23.83 24.61 -4.89
CA SER A 757 -24.18 26.03 -5.03
C SER A 757 -23.96 26.85 -3.76
N ASN A 758 -23.89 26.18 -2.61
CA ASN A 758 -23.54 26.76 -1.31
C ASN A 758 -22.06 26.55 -0.94
N ARG A 759 -21.23 26.13 -1.91
CA ARG A 759 -19.77 25.97 -1.81
C ARG A 759 -19.10 26.83 -2.89
N TYR A 760 -18.06 26.35 -3.58
CA TYR A 760 -17.36 27.15 -4.59
C TYR A 760 -18.16 27.38 -5.88
N ASN A 761 -19.20 26.58 -6.15
CA ASN A 761 -20.13 26.77 -7.28
C ASN A 761 -19.43 26.99 -8.65
N LEU A 762 -18.42 26.18 -8.97
CA LEU A 762 -17.56 26.43 -10.13
C LEU A 762 -18.15 25.99 -11.49
N LEU A 763 -19.27 25.24 -11.51
CA LEU A 763 -19.79 24.66 -12.76
C LEU A 763 -20.02 25.69 -13.88
N PRO A 764 -20.65 26.86 -13.66
CA PRO A 764 -20.89 27.82 -14.74
C PRO A 764 -19.58 28.33 -15.35
N GLU A 765 -18.62 28.72 -14.51
CA GLU A 765 -17.31 29.22 -14.96
C GLU A 765 -16.54 28.15 -15.76
N LEU A 766 -16.53 26.92 -15.27
CA LEU A 766 -15.84 25.82 -15.94
C LEU A 766 -16.49 25.49 -17.29
N ALA A 767 -17.82 25.50 -17.37
CA ALA A 767 -18.55 25.22 -18.60
C ALA A 767 -18.32 26.28 -19.68
N GLU A 768 -18.26 27.57 -19.30
CA GLU A 768 -17.91 28.66 -20.21
C GLU A 768 -16.48 28.50 -20.76
N ARG A 769 -15.51 28.17 -19.89
CA ARG A 769 -14.12 27.92 -20.32
C ARG A 769 -13.97 26.67 -21.18
N MET A 770 -14.84 25.69 -21.03
CA MET A 770 -14.92 24.52 -21.90
C MET A 770 -15.59 24.83 -23.25
N GLY A 771 -16.19 26.01 -23.42
CA GLY A 771 -16.93 26.37 -24.63
C GLY A 771 -18.26 25.63 -24.77
N LEU A 772 -18.89 25.24 -23.65
CA LEU A 772 -20.18 24.56 -23.65
C LEU A 772 -21.34 25.56 -23.88
N ASP A 773 -22.44 25.08 -24.43
CA ASP A 773 -23.68 25.85 -24.58
C ASP A 773 -24.50 25.81 -23.27
N LEU A 774 -24.54 26.94 -22.56
CA LEU A 774 -25.27 27.12 -21.30
C LEU A 774 -26.72 27.59 -21.52
N SER A 775 -27.19 27.76 -22.76
CA SER A 775 -28.51 28.31 -23.06
C SER A 775 -29.68 27.40 -22.61
N SER A 776 -29.42 26.11 -22.45
CA SER A 776 -30.43 25.13 -22.06
C SER A 776 -29.83 24.01 -21.22
N GLU A 777 -30.56 23.58 -20.18
CA GLU A 777 -30.20 22.38 -19.41
C GLU A 777 -30.16 21.10 -20.24
N ARG A 778 -30.87 21.07 -21.37
CA ARG A 778 -30.91 19.92 -22.29
C ARG A 778 -29.56 19.64 -22.97
N THR A 779 -28.62 20.59 -22.95
CA THR A 779 -27.26 20.38 -23.45
C THR A 779 -26.40 19.55 -22.50
N LEU A 780 -26.87 19.33 -21.26
CA LEU A 780 -26.17 18.63 -20.20
C LEU A 780 -24.83 19.28 -19.84
N TRP A 781 -24.75 20.60 -19.95
CA TRP A 781 -23.51 21.34 -19.72
C TRP A 781 -22.99 21.16 -18.29
N ARG A 782 -23.89 21.03 -17.30
CA ARG A 782 -23.51 20.76 -15.90
C ARG A 782 -22.86 19.39 -15.76
N ASP A 783 -23.46 18.36 -16.32
CA ASP A 783 -22.96 16.98 -16.27
C ASP A 783 -21.58 16.86 -16.95
N ARG A 784 -21.41 17.53 -18.09
CA ARG A 784 -20.13 17.57 -18.83
C ARG A 784 -19.03 18.28 -18.05
N ALA A 785 -19.33 19.46 -17.50
CA ALA A 785 -18.37 20.21 -16.68
C ALA A 785 -18.02 19.47 -15.38
N MET A 786 -19.01 18.80 -14.78
CA MET A 786 -18.82 17.94 -13.60
C MET A 786 -17.88 16.78 -13.92
N LEU A 787 -18.12 16.04 -15.01
CA LEU A 787 -17.30 14.92 -15.44
C LEU A 787 -15.84 15.34 -15.63
N MET A 788 -15.60 16.44 -16.34
CA MET A 788 -14.26 17.01 -16.53
C MET A 788 -13.57 17.30 -15.19
N LEU A 789 -14.32 17.82 -14.21
CA LEU A 789 -13.75 18.10 -12.89
C LEU A 789 -13.42 16.82 -12.09
N HIS A 790 -14.22 15.76 -12.23
CA HIS A 790 -13.88 14.45 -11.67
C HIS A 790 -12.59 13.89 -12.25
N GLU A 791 -12.42 13.97 -13.57
CA GLU A 791 -11.20 13.57 -14.27
C GLU A 791 -10.01 14.40 -13.80
N ALA A 792 -10.17 15.71 -13.66
CA ALA A 792 -9.13 16.61 -13.18
C ALA A 792 -8.68 16.28 -11.74
N VAL A 793 -9.63 16.01 -10.84
CA VAL A 793 -9.33 15.64 -9.45
C VAL A 793 -8.55 14.33 -9.39
N LEU A 794 -9.04 13.26 -10.02
CA LEU A 794 -8.35 11.97 -10.04
C LEU A 794 -6.96 12.09 -10.65
N HIS A 795 -6.85 12.65 -11.86
CA HIS A 795 -5.58 12.86 -12.55
C HIS A 795 -4.56 13.63 -11.70
N SER A 796 -5.01 14.68 -11.00
CA SER A 796 -4.11 15.53 -10.22
C SER A 796 -3.60 14.86 -8.96
N PHE A 797 -4.47 14.10 -8.28
CA PHE A 797 -4.08 13.33 -7.10
C PHE A 797 -3.15 12.17 -7.48
N ASP A 798 -3.44 11.45 -8.57
CA ASP A 798 -2.57 10.38 -9.09
C ASP A 798 -1.18 10.93 -9.45
N ARG A 799 -1.12 12.05 -10.18
CA ARG A 799 0.15 12.68 -10.56
C ARG A 799 0.92 13.22 -9.35
N ALA A 800 0.23 13.63 -8.31
CA ALA A 800 0.84 14.08 -7.05
C ALA A 800 1.28 12.92 -6.15
N GLY A 801 0.96 11.67 -6.50
CA GLY A 801 1.21 10.50 -5.65
C GLY A 801 0.38 10.50 -4.36
N VAL A 802 -0.78 11.16 -4.37
CA VAL A 802 -1.65 11.29 -3.20
C VAL A 802 -2.83 10.34 -3.31
N LYS A 803 -3.03 9.53 -2.27
CA LYS A 803 -4.10 8.53 -2.20
C LYS A 803 -5.48 9.18 -2.29
N ILE A 804 -6.26 8.71 -3.25
CA ILE A 804 -7.66 9.05 -3.46
C ILE A 804 -8.40 7.80 -3.96
N ALA A 805 -9.67 7.65 -3.61
CA ALA A 805 -10.53 6.61 -4.15
C ALA A 805 -11.45 7.18 -5.24
N ASP A 806 -11.83 6.33 -6.20
CA ASP A 806 -12.95 6.60 -7.10
C ASP A 806 -14.25 5.97 -6.58
N HIS A 807 -15.37 6.55 -7.00
CA HIS A 807 -16.70 6.19 -6.51
C HIS A 807 -17.26 4.88 -7.05
N HIS A 808 -16.68 4.29 -8.10
CA HIS A 808 -17.07 2.96 -8.55
C HIS A 808 -16.39 1.88 -7.70
N SER A 809 -15.07 1.98 -7.51
CA SER A 809 -14.29 1.00 -6.75
C SER A 809 -14.73 0.93 -5.29
N VAL A 810 -14.91 2.08 -4.62
CA VAL A 810 -15.31 2.11 -3.19
C VAL A 810 -16.69 1.46 -2.95
N CYS A 811 -17.57 1.48 -3.95
CA CYS A 811 -18.88 0.83 -3.85
C CYS A 811 -18.73 -0.70 -3.78
N HIS A 812 -17.78 -1.28 -4.52
CA HIS A 812 -17.48 -2.71 -4.43
C HIS A 812 -16.80 -3.06 -3.10
N GLU A 813 -15.86 -2.23 -2.63
CA GLU A 813 -15.24 -2.38 -1.31
C GLU A 813 -16.29 -2.36 -0.18
N PHE A 814 -17.33 -1.55 -0.31
CA PHE A 814 -18.42 -1.52 0.65
C PHE A 814 -19.25 -2.80 0.68
N LEU A 815 -19.49 -3.45 -0.46
CA LEU A 815 -20.15 -4.76 -0.49
C LEU A 815 -19.27 -5.84 0.12
N GLU A 816 -17.96 -5.75 -0.06
CA GLU A 816 -17.00 -6.63 0.61
C GLU A 816 -17.07 -6.47 2.13
N PHE A 817 -17.13 -5.23 2.62
CA PHE A 817 -17.42 -4.96 4.03
C PHE A 817 -18.71 -5.65 4.48
N CYS A 818 -19.79 -5.52 3.71
CA CYS A 818 -21.08 -6.16 4.05
C CYS A 818 -20.98 -7.69 4.12
N ARG A 819 -20.24 -8.31 3.19
CA ARG A 819 -19.96 -9.74 3.19
C ARG A 819 -19.19 -10.16 4.44
N ASN A 820 -18.17 -9.39 4.83
CA ASN A 820 -17.35 -9.64 6.02
C ASN A 820 -18.17 -9.54 7.31
N GLU A 821 -19.05 -8.55 7.40
CA GLU A 821 -19.93 -8.39 8.57
C GLU A 821 -20.91 -9.56 8.69
N GLN A 822 -21.58 -9.98 7.60
CA GLN A 822 -22.43 -11.18 7.64
C GLN A 822 -21.65 -12.47 7.92
N ALA A 823 -20.40 -12.55 7.45
CA ALA A 823 -19.53 -13.68 7.76
C ALA A 823 -19.22 -13.79 9.25
N ALA A 824 -19.10 -12.65 9.93
CA ALA A 824 -18.90 -12.56 11.36
C ALA A 824 -20.22 -12.54 12.17
N GLY A 825 -21.35 -12.90 11.55
CA GLY A 825 -22.66 -12.97 12.23
C GLY A 825 -23.35 -11.63 12.44
N ARG A 826 -22.82 -10.52 11.92
CA ARG A 826 -23.37 -9.16 12.10
C ARG A 826 -24.20 -8.67 10.92
N GLU A 827 -25.16 -7.79 11.19
CA GLU A 827 -25.98 -7.16 10.15
C GLU A 827 -25.29 -5.89 9.60
N PRO A 828 -24.99 -5.81 8.29
CA PRO A 828 -24.53 -4.56 7.69
C PRO A 828 -25.66 -3.52 7.66
N THR A 829 -25.38 -2.32 8.15
CA THR A 829 -26.32 -1.19 8.15
C THR A 829 -25.77 0.00 7.38
N GLY A 830 -26.66 0.91 6.97
CA GLY A 830 -26.24 2.05 6.17
C GLY A 830 -27.38 2.99 5.82
N LYS A 831 -27.06 4.29 5.77
CA LYS A 831 -27.96 5.32 5.26
C LYS A 831 -27.75 5.44 3.76
N TRP A 832 -28.61 4.79 3.00
CA TRP A 832 -28.49 4.64 1.54
C TRP A 832 -28.12 5.94 0.80
N MET A 833 -28.81 7.05 1.10
CA MET A 833 -28.58 8.36 0.47
C MET A 833 -27.17 8.94 0.71
N TRP A 834 -26.45 8.47 1.73
CA TRP A 834 -25.06 8.86 2.00
C TRP A 834 -24.05 7.87 1.42
N LEU A 835 -24.42 6.60 1.25
CA LEU A 835 -23.55 5.58 0.70
C LEU A 835 -23.49 5.64 -0.83
N VAL A 836 -24.61 6.00 -1.47
CA VAL A 836 -24.67 6.14 -2.92
C VAL A 836 -23.96 7.44 -3.33
N PRO A 837 -22.99 7.39 -4.26
CA PRO A 837 -22.28 8.57 -4.72
C PRO A 837 -23.21 9.62 -5.35
N PRO A 838 -22.90 10.93 -5.23
CA PRO A 838 -23.75 12.01 -5.75
C PRO A 838 -23.66 12.21 -7.27
N PHE A 839 -22.78 11.47 -7.95
CA PHE A 839 -22.59 11.51 -9.40
C PHE A 839 -22.52 10.08 -9.95
N SER A 840 -23.07 9.86 -11.15
CA SER A 840 -23.17 8.52 -11.78
C SER A 840 -23.80 7.45 -10.88
N SER A 841 -24.72 7.84 -10.00
CA SER A 841 -25.24 6.99 -8.92
C SER A 841 -25.77 5.65 -9.41
N SER A 842 -26.66 5.64 -10.42
CA SER A 842 -27.27 4.41 -10.95
C SER A 842 -26.30 3.49 -11.69
N ALA A 843 -25.10 3.98 -12.01
CA ALA A 843 -24.01 3.20 -12.60
C ALA A 843 -23.13 2.54 -11.52
N THR A 844 -23.38 2.79 -10.23
CA THR A 844 -22.70 2.10 -9.14
C THR A 844 -23.55 0.99 -8.56
N ILE A 845 -22.90 -0.05 -8.05
CA ILE A 845 -23.58 -1.23 -7.53
C ILE A 845 -24.46 -0.95 -6.30
N LEU A 846 -24.13 0.09 -5.52
CA LEU A 846 -24.89 0.42 -4.31
C LEU A 846 -26.26 1.03 -4.59
N TYR A 847 -26.49 1.56 -5.79
CA TYR A 847 -27.80 2.14 -6.13
C TYR A 847 -28.93 1.12 -6.06
N GLN A 848 -28.63 -0.14 -6.40
CA GLN A 848 -29.61 -1.23 -6.40
C GLN A 848 -29.70 -1.95 -5.03
N GLU A 849 -28.98 -1.48 -4.02
CA GLU A 849 -28.81 -2.15 -2.73
C GLU A 849 -29.45 -1.36 -1.59
N PRO A 850 -30.69 -1.66 -1.17
CA PRO A 850 -31.28 -1.02 -0.02
C PRO A 850 -30.61 -1.50 1.27
N PHE A 851 -30.25 -0.56 2.14
CA PHE A 851 -29.71 -0.82 3.47
C PHE A 851 -30.68 -0.34 4.55
N ARG A 852 -30.70 -1.02 5.70
CA ARG A 852 -31.42 -0.54 6.88
C ARG A 852 -30.66 0.65 7.48
N ASP A 853 -31.33 1.80 7.58
CA ASP A 853 -30.79 3.00 8.23
C ASP A 853 -30.86 2.85 9.76
N ARG A 854 -29.89 2.10 10.30
CA ARG A 854 -29.70 1.87 11.74
C ARG A 854 -28.29 2.26 12.14
N ALA A 855 -28.19 3.00 13.23
CA ALA A 855 -26.93 3.42 13.82
C ALA A 855 -26.84 2.87 15.25
N PHE A 856 -25.68 2.34 15.61
CA PHE A 856 -25.42 1.71 16.91
C PHE A 856 -24.27 2.43 17.63
N LYS A 857 -24.18 2.22 18.95
CA LYS A 857 -23.03 2.61 19.78
C LYS A 857 -22.01 1.46 19.84
N PRO A 858 -20.70 1.73 19.96
CA PRO A 858 -20.03 3.03 19.86
C PRO A 858 -20.32 3.77 18.55
N ALA A 859 -20.36 5.10 18.58
CA ALA A 859 -20.76 5.93 17.44
C ALA A 859 -19.98 7.24 17.34
N TYR A 860 -19.71 7.69 16.10
CA TYR A 860 -19.37 9.09 15.85
C TYR A 860 -20.64 9.93 15.72
N CYS A 861 -20.72 10.98 16.53
CA CYS A 861 -21.90 11.81 16.71
C CYS A 861 -21.60 13.27 16.33
N LEU A 862 -22.54 13.89 15.63
CA LEU A 862 -22.50 15.34 15.43
C LEU A 862 -22.75 16.05 16.77
N GLN A 863 -22.10 17.19 16.97
CA GLN A 863 -22.27 18.05 18.12
C GLN A 863 -22.45 19.50 17.67
N LYS A 864 -23.11 20.31 18.50
CA LYS A 864 -23.26 21.74 18.21
C LYS A 864 -21.89 22.42 18.23
N PRO A 865 -21.63 23.39 17.33
CA PRO A 865 -20.47 24.27 17.45
C PRO A 865 -20.43 24.93 18.84
N VAL A 866 -19.22 25.17 19.34
CA VAL A 866 -19.01 25.72 20.70
C VAL A 866 -19.04 27.26 20.75
N TRP A 867 -18.98 27.91 19.59
CA TRP A 867 -18.88 29.37 19.41
C TRP A 867 -20.19 30.06 19.06
#